data_AF-A0A2D6SYH4-F1
#
_entry.id   AF-A0A2D6SYH4-F1
#
_cell.length_a   1.000
_cell.length_b   1.000
_cell.length_c   1.000
_cell.angle_alpha   90.00
_cell.angle_beta   90.00
_cell.angle_gamma   90.00
#
_symmetry.space_group_name_H-M   'P 1'
#
loop_
_entity.id
_entity.type
_entity.pdbx_description
1 polymer ?
#
loop_
_entity_poly.entity_id
_entity_poly.type
_entity_poly.pdbx_seq_one_letter_code
_entity_poly.pdbx_strand_id
1 'polypeptide(L)'
;MSYSSLRILIPSHSLEDFPTEATESEAAGLLNAFAVAWHPLLLASADSMPEWQRADEPPEAESGSLYIVPEICNDWLPHEWAGDAESRGVHVVQGISDRDELLSAVLKPFSQPVDAEIVGDFFALGTCYLQIELLTRHMHHYSDVDSSHFEREVLAAAEAALADDLTAAEQRLRTCFELLTEARERFYPVDCYLLDLCLLIPELADQHLDRLLTDSHPINFLVTPSSLQQITQERPKIASRFRTAVEEGRADVVGGELVETASPLLPLESLLTGIQRGLDGYHKQLGRRPSAWGRRRFGLSPMLPQILTKFGFTCGLHLVLDDGIYPDDEQSTLRWEGCDGSSIDAISRIPLAADSATTFLRFSTRLAESMEGDQVAGLIFARWPEVKTPWLGDFLRMQKYGHALGRFVTLDGYFIETDVPGRMSPFDARDYLSPFLTQAVARRESNPISRYRDFFQLRGRFDAGEWCAAVSQVLTGRAAEPDTILENRLEDQNTEDAPKIDAELGAALDEHAAGSARRLADVISHATGGEPGRLVINPLSFDRKVAVPDAGGSDCRVVDVPGSGFAWIADSAEATAPAKVPLAEENILRNEFFEVHLSETTGGIQRLKGYGRSPNRLSQQLAFRFPNERTISAGQGEGASGEKSYYSEMQLSELKVVSSGPVVGEIVAEGVIVDQQDESRLAGYRQRFRIWRNKPVLDVEIELDVDRMPEGDPWTNYFASRFAWKDSTAALTRSVLGGAHDFRGQRFESPHYLEIAADELRTTIVNFGVPFHRKTGERNVDTLLVTDGEESRCFGFQVVVDHAYPLEAALDAMQPPLVVPAIAGSPDAGRTGWFFHLSNRNVQLTRVLPLMPVPAPDTQPWEDAEPHVVPPNGFAIRLMETEGMHRTVRLRCFRTPLSARQRNFEGETIAELQIEGDCVLIDMTSYEIADVELRYE
;
A
#
# COMPACT_ATOMS: atom_id res chain seq x y z
N MET A 1 -42.34 -37.19 -24.22
CA MET A 1 -43.27 -36.33 -23.46
C MET A 1 -43.11 -34.93 -24.04
N SER A 2 -44.17 -34.13 -24.14
CA SER A 2 -44.09 -32.71 -24.53
C SER A 2 -44.71 -31.93 -23.39
N TYR A 3 -44.04 -30.86 -22.96
CA TYR A 3 -44.60 -29.98 -21.95
C TYR A 3 -45.62 -29.04 -22.59
N SER A 4 -46.64 -28.61 -21.84
CA SER A 4 -47.59 -27.59 -22.30
C SER A 4 -47.16 -26.17 -21.95
N SER A 5 -46.35 -26.00 -20.91
CA SER A 5 -45.74 -24.72 -20.53
C SER A 5 -44.50 -24.94 -19.66
N LEU A 6 -43.61 -23.94 -19.62
CA LEU A 6 -42.40 -23.90 -18.80
C LEU A 6 -42.51 -22.72 -17.83
N ARG A 7 -42.54 -22.99 -16.53
CA ARG A 7 -42.76 -21.97 -15.50
C ARG A 7 -41.64 -21.97 -14.46
N ILE A 8 -41.10 -20.80 -14.13
CA ILE A 8 -40.15 -20.58 -13.04
C ILE A 8 -40.85 -19.79 -11.94
N LEU A 9 -40.81 -20.27 -10.70
CA LEU A 9 -41.34 -19.48 -9.59
C LEU A 9 -40.30 -18.47 -9.10
N ILE A 10 -40.75 -17.25 -8.78
CA ILE A 10 -39.91 -16.20 -8.20
C ILE A 10 -40.46 -15.75 -6.83
N PRO A 11 -39.59 -15.40 -5.87
CA PRO A 11 -39.98 -15.00 -4.52
C PRO A 11 -40.25 -13.48 -4.45
N SER A 12 -40.98 -12.95 -5.42
CA SER A 12 -41.28 -11.52 -5.54
C SER A 12 -42.59 -11.29 -6.28
N HIS A 13 -43.19 -10.09 -6.14
CA HIS A 13 -44.44 -9.74 -6.80
C HIS A 13 -44.24 -9.41 -8.28
N SER A 14 -43.03 -9.02 -8.65
CA SER A 14 -42.58 -8.68 -10.00
C SER A 14 -41.05 -8.86 -10.10
N LEU A 15 -40.48 -8.57 -11.26
CA LEU A 15 -39.02 -8.47 -11.38
C LEU A 15 -38.46 -7.12 -10.84
N GLU A 16 -39.30 -6.16 -10.46
CA GLU A 16 -38.84 -4.89 -9.84
C GLU A 16 -38.37 -5.09 -8.40
N ASP A 17 -39.00 -6.03 -7.69
CA ASP A 17 -38.69 -6.45 -6.33
C ASP A 17 -37.98 -7.82 -6.29
N PHE A 18 -37.28 -8.18 -7.37
CA PHE A 18 -36.49 -9.40 -7.45
C PHE A 18 -35.44 -9.42 -6.33
N PRO A 19 -35.24 -10.56 -5.63
CA PRO A 19 -34.36 -10.60 -4.48
C PRO A 19 -32.90 -10.35 -4.88
N THR A 20 -32.25 -9.40 -4.21
CA THR A 20 -30.81 -9.13 -4.34
C THR A 20 -30.01 -9.62 -3.12
N GLU A 21 -30.70 -9.86 -2.00
CA GLU A 21 -30.14 -10.26 -0.71
C GLU A 21 -30.50 -11.72 -0.37
N ALA A 22 -30.03 -12.67 -1.18
CA ALA A 22 -30.20 -14.10 -0.95
C ALA A 22 -28.91 -14.76 -0.43
N THR A 23 -29.04 -15.91 0.23
CA THR A 23 -27.87 -16.75 0.55
C THR A 23 -27.28 -17.37 -0.72
N GLU A 24 -26.05 -17.90 -0.62
CA GLU A 24 -25.34 -18.48 -1.77
C GLU A 24 -26.11 -19.61 -2.47
N SER A 25 -26.69 -20.56 -1.72
CA SER A 25 -27.49 -21.67 -2.29
C SER A 25 -28.77 -21.16 -2.95
N GLU A 26 -29.45 -20.22 -2.32
CA GLU A 26 -30.69 -19.62 -2.82
C GLU A 26 -30.47 -18.84 -4.11
N ALA A 27 -29.42 -18.01 -4.15
CA ALA A 27 -29.00 -17.27 -5.34
C ALA A 27 -28.63 -18.24 -6.48
N ALA A 28 -27.85 -19.29 -6.18
CA ALA A 28 -27.46 -20.30 -7.15
C ALA A 28 -28.68 -21.01 -7.76
N GLY A 29 -29.61 -21.47 -6.93
CA GLY A 29 -30.82 -22.15 -7.39
C GLY A 29 -31.74 -21.25 -8.21
N LEU A 30 -31.89 -19.98 -7.83
CA LEU A 30 -32.69 -19.01 -8.57
C LEU A 30 -32.07 -18.73 -9.95
N LEU A 31 -30.78 -18.39 -10.02
CA LEU A 31 -30.09 -18.13 -11.29
C LEU A 31 -30.07 -19.35 -12.20
N ASN A 32 -29.82 -20.54 -11.65
CA ASN A 32 -29.79 -21.78 -12.42
C ASN A 32 -31.18 -22.20 -12.91
N ALA A 33 -32.26 -21.88 -12.19
CA ALA A 33 -33.62 -22.10 -12.67
C ALA A 33 -33.90 -21.30 -13.95
N PHE A 34 -33.49 -20.03 -13.99
CA PHE A 34 -33.58 -19.22 -15.21
C PHE A 34 -32.69 -19.75 -16.32
N ALA A 35 -31.45 -20.15 -16.06
CA ALA A 35 -30.58 -20.70 -17.11
C ALA A 35 -31.13 -22.03 -17.68
N VAL A 36 -31.45 -23.00 -16.83
CA VAL A 36 -31.85 -24.37 -17.22
C VAL A 36 -33.18 -24.39 -17.99
N ALA A 37 -34.11 -23.50 -17.66
CA ALA A 37 -35.40 -23.43 -18.36
C ALA A 37 -35.28 -23.15 -19.86
N TRP A 38 -34.16 -22.55 -20.29
CA TRP A 38 -33.88 -22.21 -21.69
C TRP A 38 -33.26 -23.35 -22.49
N HIS A 39 -33.13 -24.55 -21.91
CA HIS A 39 -32.61 -25.72 -22.63
C HIS A 39 -33.42 -25.97 -23.93
N PRO A 40 -32.75 -26.23 -25.09
CA PRO A 40 -33.42 -26.34 -26.40
C PRO A 40 -34.52 -27.41 -26.45
N LEU A 41 -34.33 -28.57 -25.79
CA LEU A 41 -35.38 -29.59 -25.66
C LEU A 41 -36.63 -29.07 -24.95
N LEU A 42 -36.47 -28.23 -23.92
CA LEU A 42 -37.61 -27.71 -23.16
C LEU A 42 -38.40 -26.74 -24.03
N LEU A 43 -37.69 -25.76 -24.62
CA LEU A 43 -38.25 -24.75 -25.51
C LEU A 43 -39.03 -25.39 -26.67
N ALA A 44 -38.40 -26.31 -27.40
CA ALA A 44 -39.06 -27.00 -28.51
C ALA A 44 -40.18 -27.96 -28.07
N SER A 45 -40.11 -28.50 -26.84
CA SER A 45 -41.18 -29.37 -26.33
C SER A 45 -42.43 -28.61 -25.92
N ALA A 46 -42.28 -27.37 -25.47
CA ALA A 46 -43.35 -26.48 -25.03
C ALA A 46 -43.86 -25.57 -26.15
N ASP A 47 -43.07 -25.37 -27.21
CA ASP A 47 -43.34 -24.43 -28.31
C ASP A 47 -43.59 -23.00 -27.78
N SER A 48 -42.89 -22.64 -26.70
CA SER A 48 -42.97 -21.34 -26.03
C SER A 48 -41.68 -21.01 -25.27
N MET A 49 -41.48 -19.73 -24.98
CA MET A 49 -40.45 -19.31 -24.02
C MET A 49 -40.81 -19.68 -22.58
N PRO A 50 -39.82 -19.74 -21.66
CA PRO A 50 -40.08 -19.88 -20.24
C PRO A 50 -40.69 -18.62 -19.65
N GLU A 51 -41.70 -18.79 -18.81
CA GLU A 51 -42.35 -17.70 -18.08
C GLU A 51 -42.00 -17.76 -16.60
N TRP A 52 -41.94 -16.61 -15.93
CA TRP A 52 -41.88 -16.57 -14.47
C TRP A 52 -43.27 -16.30 -13.88
N GLN A 53 -43.51 -16.83 -12.68
CA GLN A 53 -44.76 -16.67 -11.94
C GLN A 53 -44.46 -16.44 -10.46
N ARG A 54 -45.35 -15.74 -9.78
CA ARG A 54 -45.17 -15.43 -8.36
C ARG A 54 -45.33 -16.67 -7.49
N ALA A 55 -44.46 -16.83 -6.50
CA ALA A 55 -44.53 -17.96 -5.57
C ALA A 55 -45.66 -17.83 -4.52
N ASP A 56 -46.06 -16.61 -4.14
CA ASP A 56 -47.14 -16.37 -3.17
C ASP A 56 -48.55 -16.64 -3.72
N GLU A 57 -48.73 -16.42 -5.02
CA GLU A 57 -49.97 -16.67 -5.75
C GLU A 57 -49.68 -17.55 -6.97
N PRO A 58 -49.29 -18.83 -6.77
CA PRO A 58 -48.92 -19.69 -7.88
C PRO A 58 -50.18 -20.04 -8.71
N PRO A 59 -50.09 -20.02 -10.05
CA PRO A 59 -51.24 -20.30 -10.92
C PRO A 59 -51.73 -21.74 -10.76
N GLU A 60 -52.98 -22.00 -11.20
CA GLU A 60 -53.53 -23.35 -11.18
C GLU A 60 -52.63 -24.33 -11.96
N ALA A 61 -52.28 -25.43 -11.31
CA ALA A 61 -51.39 -26.44 -11.85
C ALA A 61 -52.03 -27.15 -13.07
N GLU A 62 -51.53 -26.83 -14.26
CA GLU A 62 -51.98 -27.39 -15.55
C GLU A 62 -51.21 -28.68 -15.88
N SER A 63 -51.95 -29.79 -16.05
CA SER A 63 -51.37 -31.09 -16.40
C SER A 63 -50.43 -30.98 -17.61
N GLY A 64 -49.23 -31.55 -17.50
CA GLY A 64 -48.22 -31.50 -18.55
C GLY A 64 -47.33 -30.24 -18.53
N SER A 65 -47.47 -29.35 -17.56
CA SER A 65 -46.52 -28.22 -17.38
C SER A 65 -45.31 -28.62 -16.55
N LEU A 66 -44.19 -27.91 -16.75
CA LEU A 66 -43.00 -27.97 -15.91
C LEU A 66 -42.95 -26.73 -15.00
N TYR A 67 -42.76 -26.95 -13.69
CA TYR A 67 -42.48 -25.88 -12.74
C TYR A 67 -41.10 -26.09 -12.10
N ILE A 68 -40.23 -25.10 -12.24
CA ILE A 68 -38.97 -25.03 -11.51
C ILE A 68 -39.18 -24.11 -10.32
N VAL A 69 -38.95 -24.64 -9.12
CA VAL A 69 -39.18 -23.96 -7.84
C VAL A 69 -37.84 -23.79 -7.11
N PRO A 70 -37.19 -22.62 -7.23
CA PRO A 70 -36.00 -22.29 -6.46
C PRO A 70 -36.24 -22.41 -4.95
N GLU A 71 -35.20 -22.76 -4.20
CA GLU A 71 -35.27 -22.94 -2.74
C GLU A 71 -35.86 -21.72 -2.02
N ILE A 72 -35.48 -20.51 -2.42
CA ILE A 72 -35.96 -19.23 -1.87
C ILE A 72 -37.49 -19.03 -2.00
N CYS A 73 -38.16 -19.75 -2.90
CA CYS A 73 -39.61 -19.68 -3.08
C CYS A 73 -40.40 -20.54 -2.08
N ASN A 74 -39.74 -21.44 -1.35
CA ASN A 74 -40.41 -22.42 -0.49
C ASN A 74 -41.25 -21.76 0.61
N ASP A 75 -40.77 -20.65 1.17
CA ASP A 75 -41.46 -19.91 2.23
C ASP A 75 -42.64 -19.07 1.70
N TRP A 76 -42.65 -18.79 0.40
CA TRP A 76 -43.71 -18.03 -0.27
C TRP A 76 -44.84 -18.94 -0.74
N LEU A 77 -44.54 -20.22 -1.00
CA LEU A 77 -45.49 -21.18 -1.54
C LEU A 77 -46.59 -21.55 -0.53
N PRO A 78 -47.86 -21.65 -0.98
CA PRO A 78 -48.93 -22.23 -0.18
C PRO A 78 -48.57 -23.66 0.26
N HIS A 79 -48.89 -24.01 1.51
CA HIS A 79 -48.71 -25.37 2.03
C HIS A 79 -49.38 -26.40 1.11
N GLU A 80 -48.68 -27.50 0.84
CA GLU A 80 -49.12 -28.63 0.01
C GLU A 80 -49.25 -28.37 -1.51
N TRP A 81 -49.00 -27.15 -2.00
CA TRP A 81 -49.14 -26.82 -3.44
C TRP A 81 -48.34 -27.74 -4.36
N ALA A 82 -47.08 -28.02 -4.03
CA ALA A 82 -46.22 -28.88 -4.85
C ALA A 82 -46.77 -30.31 -4.97
N GLY A 83 -47.22 -30.89 -3.86
CA GLY A 83 -47.81 -32.23 -3.84
C GLY A 83 -49.15 -32.30 -4.60
N ASP A 84 -49.97 -31.25 -4.47
CA ASP A 84 -51.22 -31.10 -5.22
C ASP A 84 -50.96 -30.97 -6.73
N ALA A 85 -49.95 -30.20 -7.13
CA ALA A 85 -49.55 -30.03 -8.52
C ALA A 85 -49.06 -31.35 -9.14
N GLU A 86 -48.19 -32.08 -8.45
CA GLU A 86 -47.71 -33.40 -8.88
C GLU A 86 -48.88 -34.40 -9.06
N SER A 87 -49.85 -34.39 -8.15
CA SER A 87 -51.04 -35.25 -8.24
C SER A 87 -51.91 -34.98 -9.47
N ARG A 88 -51.82 -33.77 -10.04
CA ARG A 88 -52.50 -33.33 -11.27
C ARG A 88 -51.69 -33.58 -12.54
N GLY A 89 -50.53 -34.25 -12.45
CA GLY A 89 -49.69 -34.56 -13.59
C GLY A 89 -48.77 -33.42 -14.04
N VAL A 90 -48.47 -32.48 -13.14
CA VAL A 90 -47.44 -31.44 -13.33
C VAL A 90 -46.08 -31.99 -12.92
N HIS A 91 -45.04 -31.65 -13.68
CA HIS A 91 -43.67 -31.98 -13.28
C HIS A 91 -43.12 -30.81 -12.45
N VAL A 92 -42.93 -31.02 -11.15
CA VAL A 92 -42.36 -30.02 -10.25
C VAL A 92 -40.93 -30.42 -9.92
N VAL A 93 -39.99 -29.49 -10.11
CA VAL A 93 -38.58 -29.66 -9.72
C VAL A 93 -38.26 -28.57 -8.71
N GLN A 94 -37.98 -28.96 -7.47
CA GLN A 94 -37.91 -28.03 -6.33
C GLN A 94 -36.63 -28.22 -5.52
N GLY A 95 -36.07 -27.11 -5.03
CA GLY A 95 -35.02 -27.11 -4.01
C GLY A 95 -33.65 -27.61 -4.48
N ILE A 96 -33.36 -27.56 -5.78
CA ILE A 96 -32.06 -27.95 -6.35
C ILE A 96 -31.31 -26.68 -6.74
N SER A 97 -30.13 -26.46 -6.14
CA SER A 97 -29.27 -25.29 -6.43
C SER A 97 -28.14 -25.58 -7.42
N ASP A 98 -27.66 -26.83 -7.50
CA ASP A 98 -26.66 -27.24 -8.48
C ASP A 98 -27.25 -27.33 -9.90
N ARG A 99 -26.53 -26.79 -10.89
CA ARG A 99 -27.03 -26.68 -12.27
C ARG A 99 -27.17 -28.06 -12.94
N ASP A 100 -26.23 -28.96 -12.73
CA ASP A 100 -26.22 -30.27 -13.41
C ASP A 100 -27.27 -31.21 -12.80
N GLU A 101 -27.45 -31.15 -11.48
CA GLU A 101 -28.55 -31.84 -10.79
C GLU A 101 -29.91 -31.31 -11.25
N LEU A 102 -30.06 -29.98 -11.35
CA LEU A 102 -31.30 -29.34 -11.78
C LEU A 102 -31.62 -29.70 -13.24
N LEU A 103 -30.62 -29.65 -14.12
CA LEU A 103 -30.73 -30.04 -15.52
C LEU A 103 -31.16 -31.51 -15.65
N SER A 104 -30.52 -32.40 -14.87
CA SER A 104 -30.84 -33.83 -14.86
C SER A 104 -32.28 -34.09 -14.40
N ALA A 105 -32.75 -33.36 -13.39
CA ALA A 105 -34.12 -33.46 -12.90
C ALA A 105 -35.14 -33.01 -13.95
N VAL A 106 -34.90 -31.86 -14.57
CA VAL A 106 -35.81 -31.27 -15.58
C VAL A 106 -35.86 -32.09 -16.88
N LEU A 107 -34.73 -32.65 -17.30
CA LEU A 107 -34.61 -33.43 -18.53
C LEU A 107 -34.97 -34.91 -18.39
N LYS A 108 -35.26 -35.41 -17.19
CA LYS A 108 -35.63 -36.81 -16.92
C LYS A 108 -36.67 -37.40 -17.91
N PRO A 109 -37.66 -36.65 -18.43
CA PRO A 109 -38.63 -37.16 -19.40
C PRO A 109 -38.14 -37.27 -20.85
N PHE A 110 -36.94 -36.76 -21.16
CA PHE A 110 -36.35 -36.72 -22.49
C PHE A 110 -35.11 -37.62 -22.54
N SER A 111 -34.84 -38.16 -23.73
CA SER A 111 -33.67 -39.02 -23.98
C SER A 111 -32.90 -38.63 -25.23
N GLN A 112 -33.32 -37.56 -25.91
CA GLN A 112 -32.64 -37.06 -27.10
C GLN A 112 -31.40 -36.29 -26.65
N PRO A 113 -30.19 -36.68 -27.11
CA PRO A 113 -29.01 -35.87 -26.87
C PRO A 113 -29.07 -34.60 -27.73
N VAL A 114 -28.61 -33.49 -27.14
CA VAL A 114 -28.32 -32.24 -27.85
C VAL A 114 -26.85 -31.92 -27.61
N ASP A 115 -26.20 -31.28 -28.58
CA ASP A 115 -24.81 -30.88 -28.44
C ASP A 115 -24.61 -30.00 -27.19
N ALA A 116 -23.58 -30.30 -26.40
CA ALA A 116 -23.39 -29.65 -25.10
C ALA A 116 -22.94 -28.18 -25.24
N GLU A 117 -22.23 -27.84 -26.32
CA GLU A 117 -21.78 -26.47 -26.56
C GLU A 117 -22.97 -25.58 -26.92
N ILE A 118 -23.86 -26.04 -27.81
CA ILE A 118 -25.07 -25.27 -28.14
C ILE A 118 -26.00 -25.14 -26.92
N VAL A 119 -26.14 -26.18 -26.10
CA VAL A 119 -26.90 -26.11 -24.83
C VAL A 119 -26.34 -25.05 -23.89
N GLY A 120 -25.00 -24.96 -23.77
CA GLY A 120 -24.35 -23.90 -23.01
C GLY A 120 -24.66 -22.49 -23.54
N ASP A 121 -24.77 -22.33 -24.85
CA ASP A 121 -25.13 -21.05 -25.48
C ASP A 121 -26.60 -20.66 -25.19
N PHE A 122 -27.52 -21.64 -25.07
CA PHE A 122 -28.89 -21.40 -24.61
C PHE A 122 -28.97 -21.00 -23.14
N PHE A 123 -28.17 -21.62 -22.27
CA PHE A 123 -28.07 -21.20 -20.86
C PHE A 123 -27.57 -19.76 -20.74
N ALA A 124 -26.54 -19.40 -21.53
CA ALA A 124 -26.05 -18.03 -21.61
C ALA A 124 -27.11 -17.04 -22.10
N LEU A 125 -27.96 -17.45 -23.05
CA LEU A 125 -29.07 -16.62 -23.52
C LEU A 125 -30.12 -16.39 -22.43
N GLY A 126 -30.50 -17.45 -21.69
CA GLY A 126 -31.45 -17.33 -20.57
C GLY A 126 -30.92 -16.44 -19.44
N THR A 127 -29.64 -16.61 -19.08
CA THR A 127 -28.95 -15.73 -18.12
C THR A 127 -28.91 -14.28 -18.61
N CYS A 128 -28.57 -14.04 -19.89
CA CYS A 128 -28.54 -12.70 -20.47
C CYS A 128 -29.92 -12.03 -20.48
N TYR A 129 -30.96 -12.78 -20.88
CA TYR A 129 -32.34 -12.31 -20.89
C TYR A 129 -32.78 -11.85 -19.49
N LEU A 130 -32.55 -12.67 -18.46
CA LEU A 130 -32.85 -12.29 -17.07
C LEU A 130 -32.12 -11.01 -16.67
N GLN A 131 -30.81 -10.93 -16.91
CA GLN A 131 -30.00 -9.78 -16.50
C GLN A 131 -30.43 -8.49 -17.20
N ILE A 132 -30.80 -8.54 -18.49
CA ILE A 132 -31.33 -7.38 -19.22
C ILE A 132 -32.69 -6.96 -18.69
N GLU A 133 -33.57 -7.90 -18.38
CA GLU A 133 -34.87 -7.61 -17.76
C GLU A 133 -34.69 -6.92 -16.39
N LEU A 134 -33.79 -7.41 -15.55
CA LEU A 134 -33.50 -6.79 -14.26
C LEU A 134 -32.84 -5.41 -14.42
N LEU A 135 -31.84 -5.31 -15.30
CA LEU A 135 -31.12 -4.06 -15.56
C LEU A 135 -32.06 -2.97 -16.06
N THR A 136 -32.97 -3.30 -16.98
CA THR A 136 -33.96 -2.36 -17.54
C THR A 136 -34.82 -1.75 -16.43
N ARG A 137 -35.21 -2.55 -15.43
CA ARG A 137 -36.01 -2.09 -14.28
C ARG A 137 -35.19 -1.26 -13.30
N HIS A 138 -33.95 -1.65 -13.03
CA HIS A 138 -33.03 -0.85 -12.21
C HIS A 138 -32.74 0.52 -12.83
N MET A 139 -32.65 0.61 -14.16
CA MET A 139 -32.52 1.86 -14.88
C MET A 139 -33.84 2.64 -15.01
N HIS A 140 -34.94 2.18 -14.40
CA HIS A 140 -36.27 2.79 -14.44
C HIS A 140 -36.90 2.90 -15.84
N HIS A 141 -36.61 1.94 -16.72
CA HIS A 141 -37.21 1.80 -18.05
C HIS A 141 -38.23 0.65 -18.09
N TYR A 142 -39.10 0.67 -19.11
CA TYR A 142 -40.02 -0.43 -19.40
C TYR A 142 -39.33 -1.48 -20.29
N SER A 143 -39.64 -2.77 -20.09
CA SER A 143 -39.14 -3.83 -20.99
C SER A 143 -39.68 -3.61 -22.40
N ASP A 144 -38.76 -3.58 -23.36
CA ASP A 144 -38.97 -3.07 -24.70
C ASP A 144 -38.42 -4.03 -25.78
N VAL A 145 -38.04 -5.24 -25.36
CA VAL A 145 -37.68 -6.36 -26.25
C VAL A 145 -38.95 -6.71 -27.05
N ASP A 146 -38.84 -6.80 -28.38
CA ASP A 146 -39.94 -7.31 -29.22
C ASP A 146 -40.15 -8.80 -28.90
N SER A 147 -41.00 -9.07 -27.91
CA SER A 147 -41.20 -10.40 -27.35
C SER A 147 -41.65 -11.41 -28.40
N SER A 148 -42.48 -10.99 -29.36
CA SER A 148 -42.95 -11.85 -30.45
C SER A 148 -41.85 -12.19 -31.45
N HIS A 149 -41.00 -11.22 -31.80
CA HIS A 149 -39.85 -11.49 -32.66
C HIS A 149 -38.82 -12.37 -31.95
N PHE A 150 -38.50 -12.03 -30.70
CA PHE A 150 -37.50 -12.71 -29.91
C PHE A 150 -37.88 -14.18 -29.67
N GLU A 151 -39.13 -14.45 -29.25
CA GLU A 151 -39.64 -15.82 -29.06
C GLU A 151 -39.54 -16.65 -30.33
N ARG A 152 -39.92 -16.09 -31.48
CA ARG A 152 -39.82 -16.79 -32.77
C ARG A 152 -38.39 -17.20 -33.10
N GLU A 153 -37.40 -16.34 -32.84
CA GLU A 153 -36.00 -16.66 -33.12
C GLU A 153 -35.43 -17.69 -32.13
N VAL A 154 -35.82 -17.60 -30.85
CA VAL A 154 -35.44 -18.58 -29.80
C VAL A 154 -35.97 -19.97 -30.13
N LEU A 155 -37.24 -20.08 -30.49
CA LEU A 155 -37.86 -21.36 -30.86
C LEU A 155 -37.24 -21.92 -32.14
N ALA A 156 -37.02 -21.08 -33.16
CA ALA A 156 -36.34 -21.50 -34.38
C ALA A 156 -34.89 -21.96 -34.12
N ALA A 157 -34.18 -21.33 -33.18
CA ALA A 157 -32.86 -21.78 -32.74
C ALA A 157 -32.94 -23.16 -32.07
N ALA A 158 -33.93 -23.38 -31.20
CA ALA A 158 -34.10 -24.63 -30.48
C ALA A 158 -34.45 -25.77 -31.44
N GLU A 159 -35.37 -25.56 -32.39
CA GLU A 159 -35.69 -26.52 -33.44
C GLU A 159 -34.46 -26.89 -34.28
N ALA A 160 -33.66 -25.89 -34.68
CA ALA A 160 -32.43 -26.12 -35.44
C ALA A 160 -31.40 -26.93 -34.63
N ALA A 161 -31.25 -26.65 -33.33
CA ALA A 161 -30.37 -27.41 -32.44
C ALA A 161 -30.84 -28.87 -32.30
N LEU A 162 -32.15 -29.12 -32.22
CA LEU A 162 -32.70 -30.48 -32.19
C LEU A 162 -32.58 -31.21 -33.52
N ALA A 163 -32.55 -30.49 -34.63
CA ALA A 163 -32.31 -31.01 -35.97
C ALA A 163 -30.81 -31.26 -36.28
N ASP A 164 -29.93 -31.01 -35.31
CA ASP A 164 -28.46 -31.09 -35.46
C ASP A 164 -27.90 -30.10 -36.51
N ASP A 165 -28.65 -29.03 -36.81
CA ASP A 165 -28.21 -27.92 -37.66
C ASP A 165 -27.62 -26.80 -36.79
N LEU A 166 -26.41 -27.07 -36.27
CA LEU A 166 -25.71 -26.17 -35.34
C LEU A 166 -25.45 -24.79 -35.97
N THR A 167 -25.17 -24.71 -37.27
CA THR A 167 -24.92 -23.43 -37.94
C THR A 167 -26.18 -22.56 -37.98
N ALA A 168 -27.34 -23.15 -38.29
CA ALA A 168 -28.60 -22.42 -38.22
C ALA A 168 -28.95 -22.02 -36.78
N ALA A 169 -28.74 -22.90 -35.81
CA ALA A 169 -28.96 -22.60 -34.39
C ALA A 169 -28.10 -21.41 -33.93
N GLU A 170 -26.80 -21.41 -34.21
CA GLU A 170 -25.88 -20.33 -33.88
C GLU A 170 -26.26 -19.00 -34.54
N GLN A 171 -26.72 -19.02 -35.80
CA GLN A 171 -27.18 -17.80 -36.49
C GLN A 171 -28.43 -17.21 -35.82
N ARG A 172 -29.37 -18.07 -35.41
CA ARG A 172 -30.60 -17.64 -34.71
C ARG A 172 -30.30 -17.12 -33.31
N LEU A 173 -29.40 -17.79 -32.57
CA LEU A 173 -28.91 -17.31 -31.28
C LEU A 173 -28.23 -15.95 -31.40
N ARG A 174 -27.40 -15.73 -32.45
CA ARG A 174 -26.79 -14.42 -32.72
C ARG A 174 -27.85 -13.31 -32.83
N THR A 175 -28.90 -13.53 -33.60
CA THR A 175 -30.02 -12.59 -33.70
C THR A 175 -30.69 -12.35 -32.35
N CYS A 176 -30.85 -13.37 -31.50
CA CYS A 176 -31.39 -13.20 -30.15
C CYS A 176 -30.51 -12.27 -29.30
N PHE A 177 -29.19 -12.48 -29.28
CA PHE A 177 -28.27 -11.62 -28.52
C PHE A 177 -28.17 -10.19 -29.09
N GLU A 178 -28.30 -10.01 -30.41
CA GLU A 178 -28.40 -8.70 -31.05
C GLU A 178 -29.64 -7.94 -30.54
N LEU A 179 -30.81 -8.59 -30.48
CA LEU A 179 -32.04 -7.99 -29.94
C LEU A 179 -31.90 -7.58 -28.47
N LEU A 180 -31.20 -8.36 -27.64
CA LEU A 180 -30.91 -8.00 -26.25
C LEU A 180 -29.93 -6.83 -26.13
N THR A 181 -28.95 -6.76 -27.05
CA THR A 181 -28.02 -5.64 -27.12
C THR A 181 -28.75 -4.36 -27.50
N GLU A 182 -29.60 -4.40 -28.52
CA GLU A 182 -30.46 -3.28 -28.93
C GLU A 182 -31.37 -2.81 -27.78
N ALA A 183 -31.92 -3.74 -27.00
CA ALA A 183 -32.75 -3.40 -25.84
C ALA A 183 -31.96 -2.61 -24.78
N ARG A 184 -30.71 -3.02 -24.47
CA ARG A 184 -29.81 -2.30 -23.56
C ARG A 184 -29.45 -0.92 -24.09
N GLU A 185 -29.12 -0.82 -25.37
CA GLU A 185 -28.70 0.43 -26.02
C GLU A 185 -29.78 1.52 -26.03
N ARG A 186 -31.06 1.17 -25.90
CA ARG A 186 -32.16 2.16 -25.81
C ARG A 186 -32.08 3.04 -24.58
N PHE A 187 -31.63 2.49 -23.45
CA PHE A 187 -31.48 3.26 -22.21
C PHE A 187 -30.02 3.58 -21.88
N TYR A 188 -29.06 2.80 -22.39
CA TYR A 188 -27.63 3.07 -22.24
C TYR A 188 -26.87 2.74 -23.55
N PRO A 189 -26.74 3.72 -24.48
CA PRO A 189 -26.17 3.49 -25.81
C PRO A 189 -24.64 3.44 -25.87
N VAL A 190 -23.96 3.58 -24.72
CA VAL A 190 -22.50 3.55 -24.62
C VAL A 190 -22.03 2.13 -24.32
N ASP A 191 -20.81 1.78 -24.72
CA ASP A 191 -20.21 0.50 -24.37
C ASP A 191 -20.08 0.32 -22.85
N CYS A 192 -20.24 -0.92 -22.41
CA CYS A 192 -20.02 -1.33 -21.02
C CYS A 192 -18.86 -2.31 -21.00
N TYR A 193 -18.02 -2.23 -19.97
CA TYR A 193 -16.78 -3.00 -19.89
C TYR A 193 -16.76 -3.93 -18.70
N LEU A 194 -16.20 -5.12 -18.92
CA LEU A 194 -15.96 -6.13 -17.90
C LEU A 194 -14.46 -6.43 -17.86
N LEU A 195 -13.92 -6.52 -16.65
CA LEU A 195 -12.51 -6.83 -16.40
C LEU A 195 -12.42 -8.14 -15.62
N ASP A 196 -11.79 -9.16 -16.19
CA ASP A 196 -11.49 -10.42 -15.49
C ASP A 196 -10.13 -10.30 -14.80
N LEU A 197 -10.13 -10.05 -13.49
CA LEU A 197 -8.93 -9.94 -12.64
C LEU A 197 -8.63 -11.27 -11.96
N CYS A 198 -7.69 -12.02 -12.54
CA CYS A 198 -7.22 -13.30 -12.03
C CYS A 198 -6.05 -13.10 -11.04
N LEU A 199 -6.26 -13.50 -9.79
CA LEU A 199 -5.25 -13.49 -8.74
C LEU A 199 -4.35 -14.70 -8.93
N LEU A 200 -3.04 -14.51 -9.17
CA LEU A 200 -2.13 -15.61 -9.47
C LEU A 200 -1.00 -15.70 -8.45
N ILE A 201 -0.87 -16.89 -7.84
CA ILE A 201 0.25 -17.32 -7.00
C ILE A 201 0.89 -18.59 -7.60
N PRO A 202 2.15 -18.91 -7.28
CA PRO A 202 2.87 -20.04 -7.87
C PRO A 202 2.15 -21.39 -7.74
N GLU A 203 1.50 -21.63 -6.61
CA GLU A 203 0.77 -22.86 -6.30
C GLU A 203 -0.38 -23.13 -7.28
N LEU A 204 -0.97 -22.06 -7.83
CA LEU A 204 -2.10 -22.11 -8.76
C LEU A 204 -1.67 -22.10 -10.24
N ALA A 205 -0.36 -22.18 -10.51
CA ALA A 205 0.16 -22.34 -11.87
C ALA A 205 0.04 -23.79 -12.36
N ASP A 206 -1.19 -24.26 -12.48
CA ASP A 206 -1.52 -25.63 -12.84
C ASP A 206 -2.30 -25.74 -14.17
N GLN A 207 -3.01 -26.86 -14.36
CA GLN A 207 -3.82 -27.10 -15.56
C GLN A 207 -4.97 -26.09 -15.72
N HIS A 208 -5.41 -25.43 -14.65
CA HIS A 208 -6.48 -24.44 -14.70
C HIS A 208 -5.96 -23.15 -15.33
N LEU A 209 -4.79 -22.67 -14.88
CA LEU A 209 -4.10 -21.56 -15.53
C LEU A 209 -3.78 -21.87 -17.00
N ASP A 210 -3.33 -23.09 -17.28
CA ASP A 210 -3.00 -23.50 -18.65
C ASP A 210 -4.18 -23.36 -19.61
N ARG A 211 -5.40 -23.69 -19.16
CA ARG A 211 -6.64 -23.51 -19.94
C ARG A 211 -6.97 -22.03 -20.14
N LEU A 212 -6.91 -21.23 -19.06
CA LEU A 212 -7.18 -19.79 -19.15
C LEU A 212 -6.27 -19.07 -20.15
N LEU A 213 -5.00 -19.48 -20.23
CA LEU A 213 -4.04 -18.90 -21.17
C LEU A 213 -4.31 -19.31 -22.63
N THR A 214 -5.03 -20.41 -22.85
CA THR A 214 -5.46 -20.87 -24.18
C THR A 214 -6.85 -20.37 -24.56
N ASP A 215 -7.65 -19.92 -23.60
CA ASP A 215 -8.96 -19.33 -23.85
C ASP A 215 -8.81 -18.01 -24.63
N SER A 216 -9.87 -17.62 -25.34
CA SER A 216 -9.85 -16.49 -26.27
C SER A 216 -10.28 -15.16 -25.66
N HIS A 217 -10.79 -15.13 -24.42
CA HIS A 217 -11.27 -13.89 -23.82
C HIS A 217 -10.12 -13.09 -23.18
N PRO A 218 -10.21 -11.75 -23.15
CA PRO A 218 -9.25 -10.90 -22.45
C PRO A 218 -9.23 -11.14 -20.94
N ILE A 219 -8.04 -11.24 -20.35
CA ILE A 219 -7.84 -11.51 -18.92
C ILE A 219 -6.69 -10.66 -18.34
N ASN A 220 -6.79 -10.30 -17.06
CA ASN A 220 -5.81 -9.49 -16.34
C ASN A 220 -5.27 -10.30 -15.17
N PHE A 221 -3.94 -10.45 -15.06
CA PHE A 221 -3.33 -11.20 -13.97
C PHE A 221 -2.71 -10.26 -12.94
N LEU A 222 -3.20 -10.31 -11.70
CA LEU A 222 -2.50 -9.72 -10.55
C LEU A 222 -1.48 -10.73 -10.04
N VAL A 223 -0.20 -10.50 -10.33
CA VAL A 223 0.89 -11.46 -10.04
C VAL A 223 2.20 -10.73 -9.82
N THR A 224 2.94 -11.09 -8.76
CA THR A 224 4.27 -10.49 -8.51
C THR A 224 5.35 -11.09 -9.41
N PRO A 225 6.45 -10.37 -9.69
CA PRO A 225 7.56 -10.91 -10.47
C PRO A 225 8.28 -12.07 -9.78
N SER A 226 8.32 -12.07 -8.45
CA SER A 226 8.82 -13.21 -7.66
C SER A 226 7.99 -14.47 -7.92
N SER A 227 6.66 -14.35 -7.96
CA SER A 227 5.75 -15.45 -8.29
C SER A 227 5.97 -15.92 -9.73
N LEU A 228 6.09 -15.00 -10.69
CA LEU A 228 6.40 -15.34 -12.08
C LEU A 228 7.74 -16.06 -12.22
N GLN A 229 8.76 -15.63 -11.48
CA GLN A 229 10.06 -16.28 -11.48
C GLN A 229 9.97 -17.73 -10.98
N GLN A 230 9.22 -17.98 -9.90
CA GLN A 230 9.00 -19.33 -9.39
C GLN A 230 8.22 -20.18 -10.42
N ILE A 231 7.17 -19.64 -11.03
CA ILE A 231 6.40 -20.31 -12.09
C ILE A 231 7.29 -20.65 -13.29
N THR A 232 8.17 -19.74 -13.73
CA THR A 232 9.11 -20.00 -14.82
C THR A 232 10.08 -21.14 -14.49
N GLN A 233 10.54 -21.22 -13.24
CA GLN A 233 11.46 -22.26 -12.78
C GLN A 233 10.78 -23.63 -12.68
N GLU A 234 9.58 -23.68 -12.10
CA GLU A 234 8.87 -24.93 -11.81
C GLU A 234 8.03 -25.43 -13.00
N ARG A 235 7.46 -24.52 -13.80
CA ARG A 235 6.45 -24.78 -14.84
C ARG A 235 6.77 -24.02 -16.15
N PRO A 236 7.94 -24.25 -16.79
CA PRO A 236 8.40 -23.45 -17.93
C PRO A 236 7.45 -23.44 -19.15
N LYS A 237 6.66 -24.51 -19.34
CA LYS A 237 5.67 -24.57 -20.43
C LYS A 237 4.51 -23.58 -20.22
N ILE A 238 4.01 -23.48 -18.99
CA ILE A 238 2.94 -22.54 -18.63
C ILE A 238 3.48 -21.11 -18.74
N ALA A 239 4.68 -20.86 -18.22
CA ALA A 239 5.34 -19.55 -18.34
C ALA A 239 5.52 -19.11 -19.81
N SER A 240 5.88 -20.03 -20.72
CA SER A 240 5.96 -19.73 -22.15
C SER A 240 4.61 -19.34 -22.74
N ARG A 241 3.53 -20.04 -22.39
CA ARG A 241 2.17 -19.70 -22.86
C ARG A 241 1.68 -18.38 -22.28
N PHE A 242 2.01 -18.12 -21.01
CA PHE A 242 1.70 -16.86 -20.35
C PHE A 242 2.33 -15.70 -21.13
N ARG A 243 3.63 -15.81 -21.45
CA ARG A 243 4.33 -14.81 -22.25
C ARG A 243 3.67 -14.61 -23.61
N THR A 244 3.32 -15.70 -24.31
CA THR A 244 2.62 -15.61 -25.61
C THR A 244 1.26 -14.92 -25.49
N ALA A 245 0.46 -15.23 -24.46
CA ALA A 245 -0.83 -14.56 -24.25
C ALA A 245 -0.68 -13.05 -23.99
N VAL A 246 0.38 -12.66 -23.28
CA VAL A 246 0.73 -11.27 -23.02
C VAL A 246 1.26 -10.55 -24.27
N GLU A 247 2.09 -11.22 -25.07
CA GLU A 247 2.61 -10.70 -26.35
C GLU A 247 1.47 -10.52 -27.39
N GLU A 248 0.48 -11.40 -27.37
CA GLU A 248 -0.70 -11.34 -28.25
C GLU A 248 -1.77 -10.34 -27.76
N GLY A 249 -1.60 -9.72 -26.59
CA GLY A 249 -2.55 -8.78 -26.01
C GLY A 249 -3.85 -9.42 -25.47
N ARG A 250 -3.89 -10.76 -25.37
CA ARG A 250 -5.03 -11.49 -24.76
C ARG A 250 -4.96 -11.49 -23.24
N ALA A 251 -3.76 -11.37 -22.68
CA ALA A 251 -3.54 -11.24 -21.26
C ALA A 251 -2.79 -9.95 -20.93
N ASP A 252 -3.13 -9.33 -19.81
CA ASP A 252 -2.38 -8.23 -19.23
C ASP A 252 -1.91 -8.57 -17.82
N VAL A 253 -0.93 -7.82 -17.31
CA VAL A 253 -0.33 -8.03 -16.00
C VAL A 253 -0.42 -6.75 -15.20
N VAL A 254 -0.94 -6.91 -13.99
CA VAL A 254 -1.06 -5.86 -12.98
C VAL A 254 -0.05 -6.14 -11.89
N GLY A 255 0.70 -5.11 -11.50
CA GLY A 255 1.70 -5.25 -10.44
C GLY A 255 2.67 -4.09 -10.38
N GLY A 256 3.71 -4.20 -9.54
CA GLY A 256 4.74 -3.16 -9.49
C GLY A 256 5.97 -3.56 -8.70
N GLU A 257 5.81 -4.02 -7.46
CA GLU A 257 6.92 -4.42 -6.60
C GLU A 257 7.35 -5.88 -6.88
N LEU A 258 8.63 -6.19 -6.65
CA LEU A 258 9.14 -7.58 -6.74
C LEU A 258 8.39 -8.54 -5.80
N VAL A 259 8.13 -8.08 -4.58
CA VAL A 259 7.33 -8.73 -3.54
C VAL A 259 6.48 -7.65 -2.89
N GLU A 260 5.24 -7.95 -2.52
CA GLU A 260 4.37 -7.01 -1.84
C GLU A 260 4.75 -6.87 -0.36
N THR A 261 5.51 -5.82 -0.04
CA THR A 261 5.97 -5.52 1.32
C THR A 261 5.06 -4.52 2.04
N ALA A 262 5.37 -4.20 3.30
CA ALA A 262 4.65 -3.19 4.08
C ALA A 262 5.07 -1.75 3.70
N SER A 263 4.96 -1.40 2.41
CA SER A 263 5.61 -0.23 1.82
C SER A 263 5.33 1.13 2.47
N PRO A 264 4.13 1.44 3.03
CA PRO A 264 3.89 2.69 3.76
C PRO A 264 4.73 2.83 5.04
N LEU A 265 5.21 1.72 5.59
CA LEU A 265 5.99 1.66 6.83
C LEU A 265 7.50 1.65 6.59
N LEU A 266 7.96 1.88 5.35
CA LEU A 266 9.37 1.78 4.98
C LEU A 266 9.96 3.14 4.56
N PRO A 267 11.30 3.26 4.52
CA PRO A 267 11.98 4.38 3.87
C PRO A 267 11.58 4.53 2.40
N LEU A 268 11.51 5.78 1.91
CA LEU A 268 11.17 6.07 0.51
C LEU A 268 12.02 5.27 -0.49
N GLU A 269 13.34 5.25 -0.28
CA GLU A 269 14.25 4.56 -1.21
C GLU A 269 14.00 3.04 -1.25
N SER A 270 13.49 2.41 -0.19
CA SER A 270 13.11 1.00 -0.22
C SER A 270 11.88 0.74 -1.09
N LEU A 271 10.88 1.63 -1.06
CA LEU A 271 9.73 1.57 -1.99
C LEU A 271 10.20 1.74 -3.44
N LEU A 272 11.03 2.75 -3.72
CA LEU A 272 11.54 3.01 -5.07
C LEU A 272 12.38 1.84 -5.59
N THR A 273 13.28 1.29 -4.77
CA THR A 273 14.05 0.08 -5.09
C THR A 273 13.14 -1.13 -5.31
N GLY A 274 12.10 -1.31 -4.50
CA GLY A 274 11.13 -2.40 -4.64
C GLY A 274 10.37 -2.38 -5.97
N ILE A 275 9.92 -1.21 -6.41
CA ILE A 275 9.27 -1.01 -7.72
C ILE A 275 10.27 -1.23 -8.86
N GLN A 276 11.47 -0.65 -8.79
CA GLN A 276 12.50 -0.83 -9.81
C GLN A 276 12.84 -2.32 -10.01
N ARG A 277 13.12 -3.04 -8.91
CA ARG A 277 13.36 -4.49 -8.91
C ARG A 277 12.17 -5.26 -9.51
N GLY A 278 10.95 -4.80 -9.25
CA GLY A 278 9.74 -5.42 -9.76
C GLY A 278 9.58 -5.25 -11.27
N LEU A 279 9.73 -4.03 -11.78
CA LEU A 279 9.69 -3.72 -13.21
C LEU A 279 10.78 -4.48 -14.00
N ASP A 280 12.00 -4.55 -13.47
CA ASP A 280 13.08 -5.33 -14.07
C ASP A 280 12.76 -6.84 -14.04
N GLY A 281 12.11 -7.30 -12.97
CA GLY A 281 11.59 -8.65 -12.83
C GLY A 281 10.55 -8.99 -13.92
N TYR A 282 9.55 -8.13 -14.13
CA TYR A 282 8.55 -8.31 -15.20
C TYR A 282 9.20 -8.34 -16.58
N HIS A 283 10.06 -7.36 -16.88
CA HIS A 283 10.75 -7.33 -18.17
C HIS A 283 11.56 -8.60 -18.41
N LYS A 284 12.24 -9.13 -17.38
CA LYS A 284 13.00 -10.38 -17.47
C LYS A 284 12.11 -11.60 -17.72
N GLN A 285 10.94 -11.69 -17.08
CA GLN A 285 10.06 -12.87 -17.19
C GLN A 285 9.16 -12.83 -18.44
N LEU A 286 8.65 -11.65 -18.80
CA LEU A 286 7.60 -11.45 -19.81
C LEU A 286 8.07 -10.67 -21.04
N GLY A 287 9.23 -10.02 -21.00
CA GLY A 287 9.70 -9.14 -22.09
C GLY A 287 9.05 -7.75 -22.08
N ARG A 288 8.06 -7.50 -21.22
CA ARG A 288 7.40 -6.20 -21.04
C ARG A 288 7.26 -5.81 -19.56
N ARG A 289 7.15 -4.51 -19.31
CA ARG A 289 6.76 -3.94 -18.01
C ARG A 289 5.22 -3.84 -17.95
N PRO A 290 4.60 -3.98 -16.77
CA PRO A 290 3.19 -3.67 -16.59
C PRO A 290 2.96 -2.17 -16.76
N SER A 291 1.85 -1.81 -17.38
CA SER A 291 1.33 -0.45 -17.49
C SER A 291 0.42 -0.08 -16.31
N ALA A 292 -0.28 -1.08 -15.76
CA ALA A 292 -1.18 -0.96 -14.64
C ALA A 292 -0.50 -1.37 -13.33
N TRP A 293 -0.47 -0.44 -12.37
CA TRP A 293 -0.06 -0.74 -11.01
C TRP A 293 -1.21 -1.36 -10.23
N GLY A 294 -0.92 -2.37 -9.43
CA GLY A 294 -1.86 -2.90 -8.46
C GLY A 294 -1.18 -3.92 -7.57
N ARG A 295 -1.82 -4.22 -6.44
CA ARG A 295 -1.29 -5.16 -5.44
C ARG A 295 -2.45 -5.81 -4.71
N ARG A 296 -2.24 -7.03 -4.23
CA ARG A 296 -3.21 -7.71 -3.36
C ARG A 296 -3.12 -7.15 -1.95
N ARG A 297 -1.90 -6.99 -1.45
CA ARG A 297 -1.66 -6.45 -0.11
C ARG A 297 -1.77 -4.94 -0.05
N PHE A 298 -2.13 -4.39 1.11
CA PHE A 298 -2.18 -2.95 1.34
C PHE A 298 -0.86 -2.28 0.93
N GLY A 299 -0.95 -1.09 0.36
CA GLY A 299 0.22 -0.28 0.05
C GLY A 299 -0.12 1.04 -0.59
N LEU A 300 -1.35 1.54 -0.36
CA LEU A 300 -1.80 2.83 -0.86
C LEU A 300 -1.14 3.96 -0.05
N SER A 301 -0.80 5.05 -0.73
CA SER A 301 -0.19 6.24 -0.14
C SER A 301 -0.48 7.45 -1.03
N PRO A 302 -0.66 8.65 -0.45
CA PRO A 302 -0.86 9.88 -1.23
C PRO A 302 0.36 10.25 -2.10
N MET A 303 1.53 9.64 -1.88
CA MET A 303 2.72 9.86 -2.73
C MET A 303 2.76 8.96 -3.97
N LEU A 304 1.91 7.95 -4.07
CA LEU A 304 1.99 6.98 -5.17
C LEU A 304 1.77 7.59 -6.56
N PRO A 305 0.82 8.53 -6.81
CA PRO A 305 0.61 9.05 -8.15
C PRO A 305 1.87 9.61 -8.83
N GLN A 306 2.71 10.38 -8.12
CA GLN A 306 3.99 10.84 -8.67
C GLN A 306 5.01 9.72 -8.84
N ILE A 307 5.03 8.73 -7.94
CA ILE A 307 5.97 7.61 -8.00
C ILE A 307 5.64 6.75 -9.22
N LEU A 308 4.37 6.40 -9.39
CA LEU A 308 3.87 5.56 -10.47
C LEU A 308 4.08 6.21 -11.84
N THR A 309 3.71 7.48 -11.99
CA THR A 309 3.92 8.22 -13.25
C THR A 309 5.40 8.36 -13.59
N LYS A 310 6.28 8.60 -12.61
CA LYS A 310 7.74 8.67 -12.83
C LYS A 310 8.38 7.33 -13.18
N PHE A 311 7.73 6.21 -12.86
CA PHE A 311 8.12 4.86 -13.26
C PHE A 311 7.48 4.40 -14.59
N GLY A 312 6.67 5.24 -15.24
CA GLY A 312 6.04 4.95 -16.53
C GLY A 312 4.71 4.18 -16.44
N PHE A 313 4.13 4.01 -15.26
CA PHE A 313 2.77 3.47 -15.15
C PHE A 313 1.75 4.46 -15.73
N THR A 314 0.76 3.92 -16.45
CA THR A 314 -0.32 4.71 -17.06
C THR A 314 -1.56 4.74 -16.20
N CYS A 315 -1.80 3.68 -15.42
CA CYS A 315 -2.94 3.56 -14.54
C CYS A 315 -2.63 2.79 -13.25
N GLY A 316 -3.53 2.88 -12.27
CA GLY A 316 -3.42 2.13 -11.02
C GLY A 316 -4.75 1.59 -10.50
N LEU A 317 -4.68 0.53 -9.68
CA LEU A 317 -5.80 0.07 -8.87
C LEU A 317 -5.75 0.76 -7.51
N HIS A 318 -6.65 1.70 -7.27
CA HIS A 318 -6.86 2.35 -5.97
C HIS A 318 -7.89 1.55 -5.16
N LEU A 319 -7.52 0.32 -4.82
CA LEU A 319 -8.34 -0.59 -4.01
C LEU A 319 -7.42 -1.56 -3.27
N VAL A 320 -7.94 -2.20 -2.23
CA VAL A 320 -7.19 -3.18 -1.44
C VAL A 320 -7.96 -4.51 -1.40
N LEU A 321 -7.23 -5.63 -1.41
CA LEU A 321 -7.80 -6.97 -1.34
C LEU A 321 -7.49 -7.69 -0.02
N ASP A 322 -6.67 -7.10 0.86
CA ASP A 322 -6.20 -7.73 2.11
C ASP A 322 -6.50 -6.95 3.40
N ASP A 323 -7.53 -6.08 3.39
CA ASP A 323 -7.94 -5.18 4.50
C ASP A 323 -7.17 -3.84 4.56
N GLY A 324 -7.60 -2.92 5.42
CA GLY A 324 -7.04 -1.58 5.60
C GLY A 324 -8.07 -0.47 5.49
N ILE A 325 -7.69 0.73 5.91
CA ILE A 325 -8.52 1.93 5.77
C ILE A 325 -7.96 2.75 4.61
N TYR A 326 -8.83 3.11 3.67
CA TYR A 326 -8.54 3.92 2.50
C TYR A 326 -9.84 4.58 2.02
N PRO A 327 -9.77 5.65 1.21
CA PRO A 327 -10.95 6.19 0.53
C PRO A 327 -11.57 5.14 -0.39
N ASP A 328 -12.84 4.80 -0.16
CA ASP A 328 -13.56 3.72 -0.85
C ASP A 328 -14.67 4.24 -1.79
N ASP A 329 -14.56 5.50 -2.23
CA ASP A 329 -15.45 6.07 -3.25
C ASP A 329 -15.30 5.29 -4.56
N GLU A 330 -16.25 4.39 -4.86
CA GLU A 330 -16.20 3.50 -6.01
C GLU A 330 -16.45 4.22 -7.34
N GLN A 331 -15.46 4.18 -8.23
CA GLN A 331 -15.56 4.66 -9.61
C GLN A 331 -14.83 3.69 -10.54
N SER A 332 -15.40 3.45 -11.72
CA SER A 332 -14.76 2.62 -12.75
C SER A 332 -13.56 3.32 -13.38
N THR A 333 -13.59 4.65 -13.43
CA THR A 333 -12.45 5.49 -13.82
C THR A 333 -12.45 6.77 -12.99
N LEU A 334 -11.39 6.98 -12.23
CA LEU A 334 -11.10 8.22 -11.53
C LEU A 334 -9.70 8.71 -11.90
N ARG A 335 -9.41 9.97 -11.58
CA ARG A 335 -8.07 10.53 -11.72
C ARG A 335 -7.49 10.76 -10.33
N TRP A 336 -6.65 9.82 -9.91
CA TRP A 336 -6.07 9.78 -8.57
C TRP A 336 -4.98 10.83 -8.45
N GLU A 337 -5.24 11.86 -7.63
CA GLU A 337 -4.30 12.96 -7.39
C GLU A 337 -3.46 12.69 -6.14
N GLY A 338 -2.14 12.83 -6.28
CA GLY A 338 -1.18 12.70 -5.20
C GLY A 338 -0.98 14.01 -4.45
N CYS A 339 -0.31 13.96 -3.29
CA CYS A 339 -0.09 15.14 -2.46
C CYS A 339 0.80 16.22 -3.11
N ASP A 340 1.53 15.89 -4.18
CA ASP A 340 2.32 16.83 -4.98
C ASP A 340 1.56 17.46 -6.15
N GLY A 341 0.32 17.02 -6.39
CA GLY A 341 -0.51 17.46 -7.52
C GLY A 341 -0.32 16.63 -8.79
N SER A 342 0.61 15.67 -8.80
CA SER A 342 0.67 14.64 -9.86
C SER A 342 -0.61 13.80 -9.87
N SER A 343 -1.01 13.33 -11.04
CA SER A 343 -2.22 12.52 -11.18
C SER A 343 -2.00 11.32 -12.07
N ILE A 344 -2.64 10.20 -11.77
CA ILE A 344 -2.68 9.00 -12.61
C ILE A 344 -4.13 8.52 -12.75
N ASP A 345 -4.50 7.93 -13.88
CA ASP A 345 -5.81 7.30 -14.01
C ASP A 345 -5.90 6.06 -13.12
N ALA A 346 -7.06 5.79 -12.53
CA ALA A 346 -7.22 4.69 -11.60
C ALA A 346 -8.63 4.12 -11.57
N ILE A 347 -8.73 2.88 -11.10
CA ILE A 347 -10.00 2.23 -10.76
C ILE A 347 -10.07 2.09 -9.23
N SER A 348 -11.16 2.56 -8.62
CA SER A 348 -11.45 2.34 -7.20
C SER A 348 -12.63 1.42 -6.94
N ARG A 349 -13.41 1.08 -7.98
CA ARG A 349 -14.55 0.17 -7.85
C ARG A 349 -14.11 -1.19 -7.34
N ILE A 350 -14.74 -1.63 -6.26
CA ILE A 350 -14.41 -2.90 -5.59
C ILE A 350 -14.73 -4.08 -6.52
N PRO A 351 -13.78 -5.00 -6.77
CA PRO A 351 -14.02 -6.17 -7.59
C PRO A 351 -15.10 -7.09 -7.02
N LEU A 352 -15.95 -7.60 -7.89
CA LEU A 352 -16.97 -8.58 -7.59
C LEU A 352 -16.36 -9.99 -7.55
N ALA A 353 -16.72 -10.79 -6.56
CA ALA A 353 -16.21 -12.16 -6.45
C ALA A 353 -16.84 -13.06 -7.53
N ALA A 354 -16.04 -13.59 -8.46
CA ALA A 354 -16.55 -14.37 -9.60
C ALA A 354 -16.96 -15.81 -9.23
N ASP A 355 -16.63 -16.24 -8.01
CA ASP A 355 -16.98 -17.55 -7.46
C ASP A 355 -18.35 -17.57 -6.74
N SER A 356 -18.99 -16.41 -6.54
CA SER A 356 -20.25 -16.31 -5.81
C SER A 356 -21.46 -16.12 -6.72
N ALA A 357 -22.52 -16.90 -6.49
CA ALA A 357 -23.84 -16.72 -7.08
C ALA A 357 -24.46 -15.38 -6.69
N THR A 358 -24.25 -14.92 -5.45
CA THR A 358 -24.80 -13.64 -4.98
C THR A 358 -24.27 -12.45 -5.78
N THR A 359 -23.03 -12.51 -6.26
CA THR A 359 -22.45 -11.53 -7.20
C THR A 359 -23.29 -11.43 -8.46
N PHE A 360 -23.60 -12.56 -9.10
CA PHE A 360 -24.35 -12.57 -10.37
C PHE A 360 -25.83 -12.23 -10.17
N LEU A 361 -26.39 -12.53 -8.99
CA LEU A 361 -27.74 -12.09 -8.62
C LEU A 361 -27.83 -10.56 -8.53
N ARG A 362 -26.78 -9.90 -8.01
CA ARG A 362 -26.67 -8.44 -7.89
C ARG A 362 -26.09 -7.75 -9.13
N PHE A 363 -25.72 -8.51 -10.16
CA PHE A 363 -24.97 -7.97 -11.30
C PHE A 363 -25.69 -6.79 -11.97
N SER A 364 -26.97 -6.92 -12.28
CA SER A 364 -27.77 -5.86 -12.88
C SER A 364 -27.84 -4.60 -12.02
N THR A 365 -27.94 -4.74 -10.70
CA THR A 365 -27.88 -3.60 -9.75
C THR A 365 -26.51 -2.92 -9.79
N ARG A 366 -25.43 -3.70 -9.72
CA ARG A 366 -24.05 -3.16 -9.74
C ARG A 366 -23.70 -2.50 -11.08
N LEU A 367 -24.21 -3.06 -12.18
CA LEU A 367 -24.03 -2.47 -13.50
C LEU A 367 -24.85 -1.17 -13.64
N ALA A 368 -26.08 -1.13 -13.11
CA ALA A 368 -26.89 0.10 -13.08
C ALA A 368 -26.20 1.21 -12.27
N GLU A 369 -25.68 0.89 -11.08
CA GLU A 369 -24.91 1.83 -10.26
C GLU A 369 -23.69 2.41 -11.02
N SER A 370 -23.01 1.56 -11.80
CA SER A 370 -21.91 1.99 -12.66
C SER A 370 -22.40 2.84 -13.84
N MET A 371 -23.50 2.49 -14.51
CA MET A 371 -24.09 3.26 -15.60
C MET A 371 -24.57 4.65 -15.15
N GLU A 372 -25.07 4.78 -13.92
CA GLU A 372 -25.52 6.05 -13.34
C GLU A 372 -24.36 6.89 -12.81
N GLY A 373 -23.37 6.26 -12.17
CA GLY A 373 -22.29 6.93 -11.46
C GLY A 373 -21.05 7.24 -12.30
N ASP A 374 -20.74 6.40 -13.29
CA ASP A 374 -19.52 6.51 -14.10
C ASP A 374 -19.80 7.20 -15.44
N GLN A 375 -18.74 7.75 -16.05
CA GLN A 375 -18.82 8.22 -17.44
C GLN A 375 -18.95 7.04 -18.42
N VAL A 376 -18.25 5.95 -18.11
CA VAL A 376 -18.31 4.69 -18.86
C VAL A 376 -18.48 3.57 -17.84
N ALA A 377 -19.50 2.74 -18.04
CA ALA A 377 -19.80 1.65 -17.12
C ALA A 377 -18.71 0.56 -17.18
N GLY A 378 -18.23 0.16 -16.00
CA GLY A 378 -17.15 -0.80 -15.84
C GLY A 378 -17.34 -1.65 -14.60
N LEU A 379 -17.20 -2.97 -14.71
CA LEU A 379 -17.18 -3.87 -13.55
C LEU A 379 -15.96 -4.78 -13.61
N ILE A 380 -15.39 -5.05 -12.43
CA ILE A 380 -14.27 -5.98 -12.28
C ILE A 380 -14.78 -7.25 -11.60
N PHE A 381 -14.41 -8.40 -12.13
CA PHE A 381 -14.54 -9.69 -11.45
C PHE A 381 -13.17 -10.12 -10.93
N ALA A 382 -13.08 -10.46 -9.64
CA ALA A 382 -11.88 -11.06 -9.05
C ALA A 382 -12.07 -12.56 -8.84
N ARG A 383 -11.05 -13.36 -9.21
CA ARG A 383 -11.07 -14.82 -9.02
C ARG A 383 -9.68 -15.46 -9.00
N TRP A 384 -9.64 -16.70 -8.55
CA TRP A 384 -8.48 -17.58 -8.72
C TRP A 384 -8.54 -18.35 -10.06
N PRO A 385 -7.43 -18.92 -10.55
CA PRO A 385 -7.42 -19.66 -11.81
C PRO A 385 -8.35 -20.88 -11.85
N GLU A 386 -8.57 -21.54 -10.71
CA GLU A 386 -9.40 -22.74 -10.61
C GLU A 386 -10.91 -22.46 -10.60
N VAL A 387 -11.32 -21.21 -10.35
CA VAL A 387 -12.73 -20.82 -10.25
C VAL A 387 -13.43 -21.10 -11.57
N LYS A 388 -14.48 -21.92 -11.49
CA LYS A 388 -15.36 -22.27 -12.59
C LYS A 388 -16.79 -22.22 -12.10
N THR A 389 -17.40 -21.07 -12.23
CA THR A 389 -18.83 -20.94 -11.94
C THR A 389 -19.64 -21.04 -13.23
N PRO A 390 -20.81 -21.68 -13.18
CA PRO A 390 -21.72 -21.70 -14.31
C PRO A 390 -22.06 -20.29 -14.83
N TRP A 391 -22.21 -19.33 -13.92
CA TRP A 391 -22.60 -17.96 -14.23
C TRP A 391 -21.49 -17.16 -14.94
N LEU A 392 -20.24 -17.24 -14.47
CA LEU A 392 -19.12 -16.65 -15.21
C LEU A 392 -18.97 -17.31 -16.59
N GLY A 393 -19.16 -18.63 -16.65
CA GLY A 393 -19.17 -19.37 -17.91
C GLY A 393 -20.20 -18.84 -18.90
N ASP A 394 -21.43 -18.54 -18.46
CA ASP A 394 -22.48 -17.95 -19.28
C ASP A 394 -22.07 -16.55 -19.83
N PHE A 395 -21.45 -15.73 -18.98
CA PHE A 395 -20.94 -14.40 -19.34
C PHE A 395 -19.82 -14.45 -20.38
N LEU A 396 -18.93 -15.44 -20.28
CA LEU A 396 -17.89 -15.67 -21.27
C LEU A 396 -18.45 -16.22 -22.58
N ARG A 397 -19.42 -17.15 -22.51
CA ARG A 397 -20.06 -17.75 -23.69
C ARG A 397 -20.81 -16.72 -24.54
N MET A 398 -21.56 -15.81 -23.91
CA MET A 398 -22.33 -14.80 -24.66
C MET A 398 -21.45 -13.87 -25.50
N GLN A 399 -20.15 -13.71 -25.17
CA GLN A 399 -19.20 -12.89 -25.95
C GLN A 399 -19.03 -13.40 -27.41
N LYS A 400 -19.36 -14.66 -27.70
CA LYS A 400 -19.39 -15.22 -29.07
C LYS A 400 -20.44 -14.56 -29.97
N TYR A 401 -21.50 -14.02 -29.36
CA TYR A 401 -22.70 -13.53 -30.04
C TYR A 401 -22.87 -12.01 -29.93
N GLY A 402 -22.66 -11.44 -28.75
CA GLY A 402 -22.81 -10.00 -28.50
C GLY A 402 -22.41 -9.57 -27.09
N HIS A 403 -22.43 -8.26 -26.85
CA HIS A 403 -21.94 -7.64 -25.60
C HIS A 403 -23.05 -6.92 -24.84
N ALA A 404 -24.25 -7.53 -24.77
CA ALA A 404 -25.42 -6.92 -24.14
C ALA A 404 -25.16 -6.50 -22.68
N LEU A 405 -24.45 -7.34 -21.91
CA LEU A 405 -24.06 -7.10 -20.51
C LEU A 405 -22.66 -6.51 -20.34
N GLY A 406 -22.00 -6.16 -21.44
CA GLY A 406 -20.64 -5.63 -21.46
C GLY A 406 -19.61 -6.55 -22.12
N ARG A 407 -18.51 -5.93 -22.55
CA ARG A 407 -17.39 -6.58 -23.25
C ARG A 407 -16.23 -6.81 -22.31
N PHE A 408 -15.67 -8.03 -22.32
CA PHE A 408 -14.42 -8.30 -21.62
C PHE A 408 -13.23 -7.63 -22.31
N VAL A 409 -12.40 -6.93 -21.53
CA VAL A 409 -11.19 -6.24 -22.01
C VAL A 409 -10.01 -6.45 -21.05
N THR A 410 -8.80 -6.22 -21.54
CA THR A 410 -7.64 -6.02 -20.66
C THR A 410 -7.71 -4.63 -20.01
N LEU A 411 -6.97 -4.41 -18.93
CA LEU A 411 -6.85 -3.09 -18.29
C LEU A 411 -6.22 -2.07 -19.23
N ASP A 412 -5.16 -2.46 -19.94
CA ASP A 412 -4.62 -1.68 -21.06
C ASP A 412 -5.71 -1.29 -22.05
N GLY A 413 -6.49 -2.26 -22.53
CA GLY A 413 -7.57 -2.03 -23.48
C GLY A 413 -8.64 -1.08 -22.93
N TYR A 414 -9.03 -1.25 -21.66
CA TYR A 414 -10.01 -0.41 -20.99
C TYR A 414 -9.58 1.06 -20.97
N PHE A 415 -8.37 1.38 -20.50
CA PHE A 415 -7.92 2.77 -20.42
C PHE A 415 -7.64 3.40 -21.80
N ILE A 416 -7.18 2.60 -22.78
CA ILE A 416 -6.99 3.10 -24.16
C ILE A 416 -8.34 3.43 -24.82
N GLU A 417 -9.36 2.60 -24.62
CA GLU A 417 -10.64 2.74 -25.30
C GLU A 417 -11.58 3.75 -24.62
N THR A 418 -11.42 3.97 -23.31
CA THR A 418 -12.35 4.83 -22.57
C THR A 418 -12.02 6.32 -22.62
N ASP A 419 -10.83 6.76 -23.10
CA ASP A 419 -10.27 8.13 -23.42
C ASP A 419 -10.88 9.38 -22.74
N VAL A 420 -11.63 9.21 -21.66
CA VAL A 420 -12.39 10.23 -20.95
C VAL A 420 -11.76 10.34 -19.57
N PRO A 421 -11.19 11.51 -19.24
CA PRO A 421 -10.58 11.72 -17.93
C PRO A 421 -11.61 11.47 -16.82
N GLY A 422 -11.27 10.58 -15.89
CA GLY A 422 -12.07 10.34 -14.69
C GLY A 422 -12.15 11.58 -13.81
N ARG A 423 -13.01 11.53 -12.79
CA ARG A 423 -13.12 12.62 -11.81
C ARG A 423 -11.82 12.76 -11.03
N MET A 424 -11.26 13.97 -11.01
CA MET A 424 -10.14 14.33 -10.13
C MET A 424 -10.52 14.04 -8.67
N SER A 425 -9.76 13.16 -8.03
CA SER A 425 -10.02 12.68 -6.68
C SER A 425 -8.73 12.82 -5.84
N PRO A 426 -8.59 13.93 -5.10
CA PRO A 426 -7.50 14.11 -4.16
C PRO A 426 -7.80 13.37 -2.85
N PHE A 427 -6.78 12.70 -2.31
CA PHE A 427 -6.90 11.95 -1.06
C PHE A 427 -5.84 12.40 -0.06
N ASP A 428 -6.26 12.63 1.18
CA ASP A 428 -5.37 13.09 2.23
C ASP A 428 -4.60 11.90 2.82
N ALA A 429 -3.40 12.16 3.34
CA ALA A 429 -2.61 11.15 4.04
C ALA A 429 -3.39 10.49 5.19
N ARG A 430 -4.31 11.21 5.85
CA ARG A 430 -5.10 10.72 6.98
C ARG A 430 -6.12 9.65 6.62
N ASP A 431 -6.48 9.54 5.35
CA ASP A 431 -7.51 8.61 4.89
C ASP A 431 -6.93 7.19 4.76
N TYR A 432 -5.60 7.04 4.89
CA TYR A 432 -4.89 5.77 4.79
C TYR A 432 -4.38 5.28 6.15
N LEU A 433 -4.70 4.01 6.47
CA LEU A 433 -4.12 3.26 7.58
C LEU A 433 -3.96 1.79 7.20
N SER A 434 -2.74 1.27 7.32
CA SER A 434 -2.46 -0.11 6.95
C SER A 434 -2.99 -1.12 7.99
N PRO A 435 -3.31 -2.36 7.58
CA PRO A 435 -3.72 -3.42 8.50
C PRO A 435 -2.51 -4.16 9.14
N PHE A 436 -1.27 -3.78 8.84
CA PHE A 436 -0.08 -4.61 9.10
C PHE A 436 0.13 -4.96 10.57
N LEU A 437 -0.09 -4.02 11.51
CA LEU A 437 0.05 -4.33 12.94
C LEU A 437 -0.95 -5.42 13.37
N THR A 438 -2.22 -5.27 12.96
CA THR A 438 -3.29 -6.21 13.30
C THR A 438 -3.03 -7.57 12.66
N GLN A 439 -2.62 -7.59 11.38
CA GLN A 439 -2.29 -8.81 10.66
C GLN A 439 -1.10 -9.54 11.28
N ALA A 440 -0.01 -8.83 11.59
CA ALA A 440 1.20 -9.42 12.16
C ALA A 440 0.92 -10.09 13.50
N VAL A 441 0.12 -9.45 14.36
CA VAL A 441 -0.30 -10.03 15.65
C VAL A 441 -1.25 -11.21 15.46
N ALA A 442 -2.24 -11.10 14.57
CA ALA A 442 -3.17 -12.19 14.27
C ALA A 442 -2.45 -13.44 13.73
N ARG A 443 -1.41 -13.25 12.92
CA ARG A 443 -0.54 -14.30 12.38
C ARG A 443 0.54 -14.79 13.34
N ARG A 444 0.67 -14.16 14.52
CA ARG A 444 1.69 -14.45 15.54
C ARG A 444 3.11 -14.32 15.00
N GLU A 445 3.32 -13.34 14.14
CA GLU A 445 4.65 -13.03 13.63
C GLU A 445 5.51 -12.42 14.74
N SER A 446 6.81 -12.71 14.71
CA SER A 446 7.74 -12.09 15.65
C SER A 446 7.92 -10.60 15.37
N ASN A 447 8.11 -9.81 16.42
CA ASN A 447 8.47 -8.39 16.35
C ASN A 447 7.56 -7.56 15.43
N PRO A 448 6.23 -7.54 15.66
CA PRO A 448 5.30 -6.74 14.86
C PRO A 448 5.61 -5.23 14.88
N ILE A 449 6.38 -4.74 15.86
CA ILE A 449 6.78 -3.34 15.97
C ILE A 449 8.27 -3.17 15.62
N SER A 450 9.19 -3.87 16.30
CA SER A 450 10.62 -3.54 16.18
C SER A 450 11.24 -3.90 14.84
N ARG A 451 10.63 -4.76 14.02
CA ARG A 451 11.15 -5.09 12.69
C ARG A 451 11.37 -3.86 11.82
N TYR A 452 10.47 -2.87 11.91
CA TYR A 452 10.57 -1.63 11.15
C TYR A 452 11.70 -0.76 11.68
N ARG A 453 11.79 -0.58 13.00
CA ARG A 453 12.93 0.10 13.66
C ARG A 453 14.26 -0.47 13.20
N ASP A 454 14.37 -1.80 13.22
CA ASP A 454 15.60 -2.49 12.86
C ASP A 454 15.94 -2.30 11.37
N PHE A 455 14.93 -2.38 10.49
CA PHE A 455 15.11 -2.11 9.07
C PHE A 455 15.58 -0.68 8.79
N PHE A 456 14.97 0.33 9.42
CA PHE A 456 15.40 1.74 9.30
C PHE A 456 16.86 1.94 9.73
N GLN A 457 17.30 1.27 10.79
CA GLN A 457 18.69 1.34 11.24
C GLN A 457 19.66 0.70 10.25
N LEU A 458 19.33 -0.48 9.71
CA LEU A 458 20.15 -1.14 8.69
C LEU A 458 20.23 -0.29 7.42
N ARG A 459 19.09 0.25 6.98
CA ARG A 459 18.98 1.13 5.82
C ARG A 459 19.81 2.41 5.98
N GLY A 460 19.73 3.08 7.13
CA GLY A 460 20.53 4.28 7.39
C GLY A 460 22.05 4.03 7.34
N ARG A 461 22.52 2.84 7.76
CA ARG A 461 23.94 2.46 7.62
C ARG A 461 24.33 2.23 6.17
N PHE A 462 23.48 1.54 5.40
CA PHE A 462 23.68 1.35 3.97
C PHE A 462 23.77 2.69 3.25
N ASP A 463 22.77 3.56 3.42
CA ASP A 463 22.69 4.84 2.72
C ASP A 463 23.87 5.77 3.06
N ALA A 464 24.37 5.74 4.30
CA ALA A 464 25.58 6.49 4.68
C ALA A 464 26.83 5.99 3.93
N GLY A 465 27.03 4.67 3.86
CA GLY A 465 28.14 4.07 3.11
C GLY A 465 28.01 4.28 1.60
N GLU A 466 26.80 4.13 1.09
CA GLU A 466 26.46 4.25 -0.32
C GLU A 466 26.70 5.67 -0.84
N TRP A 467 26.30 6.68 -0.07
CA TRP A 467 26.61 8.07 -0.38
C TRP A 467 28.13 8.30 -0.48
N CYS A 468 28.92 7.78 0.47
CA CYS A 468 30.39 7.91 0.41
C CYS A 468 30.98 7.20 -0.81
N ALA A 469 30.45 6.03 -1.17
CA ALA A 469 30.87 5.29 -2.35
C ALA A 469 30.63 6.12 -3.62
N ALA A 470 29.39 6.58 -3.81
CA ALA A 470 28.98 7.37 -4.96
C ALA A 470 29.78 8.68 -5.09
N VAL A 471 29.93 9.44 -4.00
CA VAL A 471 30.72 10.69 -4.03
C VAL A 471 32.19 10.41 -4.35
N SER A 472 32.78 9.34 -3.82
CA SER A 472 34.17 8.97 -4.16
C SER A 472 34.35 8.62 -5.64
N GLN A 473 33.38 7.90 -6.23
CA GLN A 473 33.39 7.55 -7.65
C GLN A 473 33.25 8.82 -8.52
N VAL A 474 32.27 9.66 -8.20
CA VAL A 474 32.01 10.93 -8.91
C VAL A 474 33.22 11.87 -8.89
N LEU A 475 33.89 12.03 -7.74
CA LEU A 475 35.08 12.88 -7.62
C LEU A 475 36.24 12.40 -8.51
N THR A 476 36.35 11.08 -8.70
CA THR A 476 37.36 10.44 -9.55
C THR A 476 36.94 10.28 -11.02
N GLY A 477 35.80 10.85 -11.43
CA GLY A 477 35.30 10.80 -12.80
C GLY A 477 34.74 9.43 -13.20
N ARG A 478 34.31 8.62 -12.23
CA ARG A 478 33.63 7.33 -12.44
C ARG A 478 32.12 7.49 -12.24
N ALA A 479 31.33 6.64 -12.88
CA ALA A 479 29.89 6.56 -12.66
C ALA A 479 29.59 6.15 -11.20
N ALA A 480 28.54 6.76 -10.63
CA ALA A 480 28.00 6.45 -9.32
C ALA A 480 27.22 5.11 -9.35
N GLU A 481 27.95 4.00 -9.42
CA GLU A 481 27.37 2.66 -9.50
C GLU A 481 27.03 2.12 -8.10
N PRO A 482 25.75 1.83 -7.81
CA PRO A 482 25.36 1.38 -6.49
C PRO A 482 25.74 -0.08 -6.21
N ASP A 483 25.97 -0.41 -4.93
CA ASP A 483 26.12 -1.81 -4.50
C ASP A 483 24.76 -2.53 -4.47
N THR A 484 24.26 -2.84 -5.66
CA THR A 484 22.96 -3.51 -5.85
C THR A 484 22.90 -4.89 -5.19
N ILE A 485 24.02 -5.57 -5.00
CA ILE A 485 24.04 -6.89 -4.35
C ILE A 485 23.76 -6.73 -2.86
N LEU A 486 24.46 -5.80 -2.20
CA LEU A 486 24.24 -5.53 -0.79
C LEU A 486 22.88 -4.89 -0.54
N GLU A 487 22.43 -3.97 -1.41
CA GLU A 487 21.10 -3.37 -1.31
C GLU A 487 19.99 -4.41 -1.46
N ASN A 488 20.08 -5.31 -2.44
CA ASN A 488 19.08 -6.37 -2.59
C ASN A 488 19.02 -7.28 -1.35
N ARG A 489 20.17 -7.66 -0.79
CA ARG A 489 20.24 -8.44 0.46
C ARG A 489 19.60 -7.72 1.65
N LEU A 490 19.74 -6.39 1.72
CA LEU A 490 19.08 -5.55 2.72
C LEU A 490 17.56 -5.55 2.51
N GLU A 491 17.10 -5.26 1.30
CA GLU A 491 15.67 -5.18 0.98
C GLU A 491 14.94 -6.52 1.21
N ASP A 492 15.63 -7.65 1.06
CA ASP A 492 15.07 -8.98 1.34
C ASP A 492 14.78 -9.20 2.85
N GLN A 493 15.33 -8.37 3.75
CA GLN A 493 15.02 -8.41 5.20
C GLN A 493 13.64 -7.84 5.55
N ASN A 494 12.95 -7.21 4.61
CA ASN A 494 11.65 -6.58 4.81
C ASN A 494 10.47 -7.48 4.38
N THR A 495 10.70 -8.79 4.31
CA THR A 495 9.66 -9.79 4.05
C THR A 495 9.09 -10.33 5.35
N GLU A 496 7.83 -10.82 5.33
CA GLU A 496 7.17 -11.35 6.54
C GLU A 496 7.88 -12.58 7.13
N ASP A 497 8.56 -13.34 6.26
CA ASP A 497 9.35 -14.52 6.62
C ASP A 497 10.82 -14.21 6.91
N ALA A 498 11.21 -12.92 6.94
CA ALA A 498 12.59 -12.54 7.16
C ALA A 498 13.05 -13.05 8.55
N PRO A 499 14.15 -13.83 8.61
CA PRO A 499 14.69 -14.27 9.88
C PRO A 499 15.09 -13.08 10.76
N LYS A 500 15.28 -13.32 12.07
CA LYS A 500 15.94 -12.36 12.97
C LYS A 500 17.16 -11.76 12.27
N ILE A 501 17.34 -10.43 12.38
CA ILE A 501 18.40 -9.63 11.74
C ILE A 501 19.63 -10.49 11.45
N ASP A 502 19.95 -10.65 10.16
CA ASP A 502 21.15 -11.35 9.73
C ASP A 502 22.40 -10.62 10.26
N ALA A 503 23.09 -11.23 11.23
CA ALA A 503 24.31 -10.68 11.80
C ALA A 503 25.43 -10.53 10.74
N GLU A 504 25.43 -11.39 9.71
CA GLU A 504 26.38 -11.29 8.59
C GLU A 504 26.06 -10.07 7.70
N LEU A 505 24.78 -9.76 7.49
CA LEU A 505 24.37 -8.54 6.80
C LEU A 505 24.79 -7.30 7.60
N GLY A 506 24.54 -7.27 8.92
CA GLY A 506 24.97 -6.18 9.78
C GLY A 506 26.48 -5.90 9.67
N ALA A 507 27.30 -6.95 9.72
CA ALA A 507 28.74 -6.83 9.54
C ALA A 507 29.13 -6.34 8.13
N ALA A 508 28.46 -6.83 7.08
CA ALA A 508 28.70 -6.40 5.71
C ALA A 508 28.34 -4.91 5.49
N LEU A 509 27.28 -4.42 6.13
CA LEU A 509 26.89 -3.00 6.10
C LEU A 509 27.92 -2.12 6.81
N ASP A 510 28.38 -2.54 7.99
CA ASP A 510 29.42 -1.81 8.73
C ASP A 510 30.75 -1.78 7.94
N GLU A 511 31.11 -2.89 7.27
CA GLU A 511 32.28 -2.96 6.38
C GLU A 511 32.12 -2.07 5.15
N HIS A 512 30.94 -2.07 4.50
CA HIS A 512 30.64 -1.19 3.37
C HIS A 512 30.75 0.27 3.76
N ALA A 513 30.12 0.67 4.87
CA ALA A 513 30.15 2.04 5.36
C ALA A 513 31.58 2.50 5.69
N ALA A 514 32.34 1.69 6.46
CA ALA A 514 33.71 2.02 6.82
C ALA A 514 34.65 2.03 5.60
N GLY A 515 34.49 1.07 4.68
CA GLY A 515 35.29 0.96 3.46
C GLY A 515 35.04 2.12 2.50
N SER A 516 33.78 2.48 2.29
CA SER A 516 33.37 3.63 1.45
C SER A 516 33.82 4.96 2.05
N ALA A 517 33.69 5.14 3.37
CA ALA A 517 34.19 6.33 4.06
C ALA A 517 35.71 6.49 3.90
N ARG A 518 36.49 5.41 4.04
CA ARG A 518 37.94 5.42 3.80
C ARG A 518 38.29 5.77 2.36
N ARG A 519 37.60 5.17 1.37
CA ARG A 519 37.81 5.49 -0.05
C ARG A 519 37.58 6.98 -0.32
N LEU A 520 36.50 7.56 0.23
CA LEU A 520 36.26 8.99 0.10
C LEU A 520 37.35 9.82 0.78
N ALA A 521 37.77 9.43 1.98
CA ALA A 521 38.86 10.10 2.70
C ALA A 521 40.18 10.09 1.91
N ASP A 522 40.53 8.96 1.28
CA ASP A 522 41.73 8.83 0.44
C ASP A 522 41.68 9.72 -0.81
N VAL A 523 40.48 9.94 -1.36
CA VAL A 523 40.27 10.82 -2.52
C VAL A 523 40.42 12.31 -2.16
N ILE A 524 40.08 12.72 -0.93
CA ILE A 524 40.15 14.13 -0.52
C ILE A 524 41.38 14.49 0.31
N SER A 525 42.09 13.49 0.84
CA SER A 525 43.23 13.68 1.75
C SER A 525 44.53 13.21 1.07
N HIS A 526 45.21 14.12 0.36
CA HIS A 526 46.47 13.82 -0.33
C HIS A 526 47.72 14.35 0.42
N ALA A 527 47.54 15.02 1.55
CA ALA A 527 48.64 15.64 2.28
C ALA A 527 49.61 14.59 2.88
N THR A 528 50.84 14.55 2.37
CA THR A 528 51.94 13.78 2.95
C THR A 528 52.69 14.63 3.98
N GLY A 529 52.59 14.29 5.28
CA GLY A 529 53.42 14.87 6.35
C GLY A 529 52.71 15.84 7.31
N GLY A 530 51.40 15.69 7.52
CA GLY A 530 50.62 16.49 8.49
C GLY A 530 50.54 15.86 9.88
N GLU A 531 49.94 16.60 10.82
CA GLU A 531 49.53 16.03 12.10
C GLU A 531 48.45 14.96 11.85
N PRO A 532 48.53 13.77 12.48
CA PRO A 532 47.47 12.79 12.36
C PRO A 532 46.15 13.33 12.93
N GLY A 533 45.05 12.93 12.31
CA GLY A 533 43.73 13.31 12.77
C GLY A 533 42.64 12.39 12.26
N ARG A 534 41.40 12.82 12.48
CA ARG A 534 40.19 12.06 12.17
C ARG A 534 39.29 12.90 11.30
N LEU A 535 38.70 12.28 10.28
CA LEU A 535 37.73 12.92 9.41
C LEU A 535 36.34 12.45 9.80
N VAL A 536 35.46 13.41 10.06
CA VAL A 536 34.04 13.17 10.24
C VAL A 536 33.36 13.53 8.93
N ILE A 537 32.65 12.58 8.35
CA ILE A 537 31.90 12.73 7.11
C ILE A 537 30.42 12.79 7.45
N ASN A 538 29.74 13.77 6.86
CA ASN A 538 28.31 13.96 6.94
C ASN A 538 27.68 13.69 5.56
N PRO A 539 27.01 12.54 5.37
CA PRO A 539 26.32 12.22 4.12
C PRO A 539 24.98 12.96 3.95
N LEU A 540 24.43 13.56 5.00
CA LEU A 540 23.14 14.25 4.97
C LEU A 540 23.26 15.67 4.44
N SER A 541 22.23 16.18 3.77
CA SER A 541 22.24 17.48 3.08
C SER A 541 22.27 18.73 3.98
N PHE A 542 22.26 18.59 5.30
CA PHE A 542 22.22 19.69 6.26
C PHE A 542 23.33 19.58 7.30
N ASP A 543 23.68 20.73 7.90
CA ASP A 543 24.75 20.83 8.90
C ASP A 543 24.42 20.04 10.17
N ARG A 544 25.43 19.32 10.70
CA ARG A 544 25.29 18.49 11.89
C ARG A 544 26.25 18.89 12.98
N LYS A 545 25.79 18.75 14.23
CA LYS A 545 26.64 18.76 15.43
C LYS A 545 26.93 17.33 15.83
N VAL A 546 28.11 16.82 15.52
CA VAL A 546 28.47 15.41 15.76
C VAL A 546 29.28 15.29 17.05
N ALA A 547 28.89 14.38 17.93
CA ALA A 547 29.71 13.99 19.07
C ALA A 547 30.72 12.92 18.61
N VAL A 548 32.01 13.24 18.69
CA VAL A 548 33.11 12.37 18.27
C VAL A 548 33.90 11.99 19.53
N PRO A 549 34.17 10.70 19.79
CA PRO A 549 35.03 10.28 20.90
C PRO A 549 36.42 10.94 20.82
N ASP A 550 37.16 11.06 21.91
CA ASP A 550 38.55 11.52 21.92
C ASP A 550 39.55 10.37 21.63
N ALA A 551 40.74 10.71 21.13
CA ALA A 551 41.78 9.72 20.84
C ALA A 551 42.35 9.17 22.17
N GLY A 552 41.89 7.97 22.58
CA GLY A 552 42.41 7.25 23.75
C GLY A 552 41.65 7.45 25.06
N GLY A 553 40.41 7.98 25.04
CA GLY A 553 39.60 8.21 26.24
C GLY A 553 38.11 7.94 26.05
N SER A 554 37.34 8.04 27.14
CA SER A 554 35.88 7.95 27.15
C SER A 554 35.17 9.29 26.92
N ASP A 555 35.93 10.39 26.84
CA ASP A 555 35.38 11.72 26.59
C ASP A 555 35.06 11.92 25.11
N CYS A 556 34.09 12.80 24.83
CA CYS A 556 33.67 13.16 23.48
C CYS A 556 33.80 14.66 23.26
N ARG A 557 34.10 15.07 22.04
CA ARG A 557 34.03 16.46 21.57
C ARG A 557 32.86 16.65 20.60
N VAL A 558 32.23 17.82 20.62
CA VAL A 558 31.18 18.16 19.64
C VAL A 558 31.82 18.95 18.50
N VAL A 559 31.60 18.51 17.26
CA VAL A 559 32.16 19.10 16.04
C VAL A 559 31.04 19.48 15.08
N ASP A 560 31.13 20.68 14.52
CA ASP A 560 30.26 21.14 13.45
C ASP A 560 30.75 20.55 12.12
N VAL A 561 29.87 19.83 11.44
CA VAL A 561 30.14 19.19 10.15
C VAL A 561 29.13 19.72 9.12
N PRO A 562 29.59 20.36 8.03
CA PRO A 562 28.70 20.87 6.99
C PRO A 562 27.84 19.77 6.36
N GLY A 563 26.67 20.14 5.84
CA GLY A 563 25.84 19.27 5.01
C GLY A 563 26.60 18.74 3.79
N SER A 564 26.38 17.47 3.44
CA SER A 564 27.01 16.76 2.33
C SER A 564 28.52 17.04 2.29
N GLY A 565 29.19 16.85 3.43
CA GLY A 565 30.51 17.42 3.65
C GLY A 565 31.33 16.70 4.72
N PHE A 566 32.39 17.36 5.18
CA PHE A 566 33.33 16.79 6.13
C PHE A 566 33.96 17.83 7.06
N ALA A 567 34.45 17.34 8.20
CA ALA A 567 35.29 18.08 9.13
C ALA A 567 36.48 17.23 9.59
N TRP A 568 37.68 17.78 9.53
CA TRP A 568 38.91 17.16 10.00
C TRP A 568 39.30 17.70 11.38
N ILE A 569 39.61 16.77 12.27
CA ILE A 569 39.93 17.03 13.67
C ILE A 569 41.34 16.51 13.93
N ALA A 570 42.20 17.40 14.42
CA ALA A 570 43.55 17.04 14.85
C ALA A 570 43.50 16.17 16.13
N ASP A 571 44.32 15.14 16.21
CA ASP A 571 44.36 14.27 17.39
C ASP A 571 44.97 14.97 18.62
N SER A 572 45.84 15.97 18.44
CA SER A 572 46.41 16.75 19.56
C SER A 572 45.50 17.86 20.09
N ALA A 573 44.35 18.11 19.48
CA ALA A 573 43.49 19.22 19.90
C ALA A 573 42.96 19.00 21.33
N GLU A 574 43.22 19.99 22.21
CA GLU A 574 42.90 19.98 23.64
C GLU A 574 41.40 19.77 23.91
N ALA A 575 41.11 19.05 25.00
CA ALA A 575 39.75 18.83 25.50
C ALA A 575 39.07 20.17 25.85
N THR A 576 37.76 20.25 25.60
CA THR A 576 36.98 21.46 25.88
C THR A 576 37.01 21.78 27.37
N ALA A 577 37.30 23.03 27.74
CA ALA A 577 37.32 23.45 29.14
C ALA A 577 35.96 23.18 29.83
N PRO A 578 35.94 22.71 31.09
CA PRO A 578 34.71 22.37 31.78
C PRO A 578 33.84 23.62 31.99
N ALA A 579 32.58 23.52 31.57
CA ALA A 579 31.58 24.55 31.82
C ALA A 579 31.20 24.61 33.31
N LYS A 580 30.83 25.80 33.80
CA LYS A 580 30.55 26.03 35.24
C LYS A 580 29.23 25.44 35.75
N VAL A 581 28.29 25.09 34.87
CA VAL A 581 26.95 24.59 35.26
C VAL A 581 26.82 23.11 34.89
N PRO A 582 26.47 22.23 35.84
CA PRO A 582 26.27 20.81 35.57
C PRO A 582 25.05 20.61 34.66
N LEU A 583 25.16 19.65 33.73
CA LEU A 583 24.06 19.28 32.83
C LEU A 583 23.01 18.42 33.53
N ALA A 584 23.39 17.70 34.59
CA ALA A 584 22.51 16.85 35.38
C ALA A 584 22.76 17.09 36.87
N GLU A 585 21.68 17.25 37.64
CA GLU A 585 21.70 17.45 39.09
C GLU A 585 20.39 16.92 39.68
N GLU A 586 20.47 16.02 40.66
CA GLU A 586 19.31 15.38 41.29
C GLU A 586 18.34 14.74 40.27
N ASN A 587 17.15 15.33 40.09
CA ASN A 587 16.12 14.92 39.14
C ASN A 587 15.97 15.89 37.95
N ILE A 588 16.97 16.73 37.69
CA ILE A 588 16.93 17.79 36.68
C ILE A 588 18.07 17.63 35.68
N LEU A 589 17.70 17.65 34.39
CA LEU A 589 18.61 17.77 33.25
C LEU A 589 18.43 19.16 32.63
N ARG A 590 19.50 19.93 32.46
CA ARG A 590 19.43 21.29 31.88
C ARG A 590 20.63 21.62 30.97
N ASN A 591 20.37 22.16 29.79
CA ASN A 591 21.39 22.67 28.86
C ASN A 591 21.02 24.08 28.38
N GLU A 592 21.68 24.62 27.37
CA GLU A 592 21.44 26.00 26.92
C GLU A 592 20.02 26.26 26.37
N PHE A 593 19.24 25.21 26.09
CA PHE A 593 17.93 25.31 25.41
C PHE A 593 16.74 25.07 26.33
N PHE A 594 16.81 24.08 27.24
CA PHE A 594 15.66 23.65 28.04
C PHE A 594 16.02 23.05 29.40
N GLU A 595 14.99 22.85 30.23
CA GLU A 595 15.03 22.11 31.49
C GLU A 595 14.07 20.92 31.43
N VAL A 596 14.55 19.74 31.82
CA VAL A 596 13.76 18.51 31.99
C VAL A 596 13.76 18.16 33.46
N HIS A 597 12.57 18.01 34.04
CA HIS A 597 12.40 17.54 35.40
C HIS A 597 11.77 16.16 35.40
N LEU A 598 12.41 15.22 36.08
CA LEU A 598 11.96 13.86 36.23
C LEU A 598 11.08 13.73 37.48
N SER A 599 10.03 12.92 37.38
CA SER A 599 9.09 12.67 38.45
C SER A 599 9.71 11.80 39.55
N GLU A 600 9.67 12.25 40.80
CA GLU A 600 10.10 11.45 41.96
C GLU A 600 9.12 10.32 42.31
N THR A 601 7.94 10.29 41.68
CA THR A 601 6.94 9.22 41.87
C THR A 601 7.03 8.18 40.76
N THR A 602 7.27 8.62 39.52
CA THR A 602 7.13 7.74 38.34
C THR A 602 8.42 7.58 37.54
N GLY A 603 9.48 8.34 37.79
CA GLY A 603 10.74 8.30 37.01
C GLY A 603 10.67 8.86 35.59
N GLY A 604 9.48 8.98 35.01
CA GLY A 604 9.26 9.59 33.70
C GLY A 604 9.42 11.13 33.69
N ILE A 605 9.24 11.72 32.52
CA ILE A 605 9.33 13.18 32.34
C ILE A 605 8.11 13.85 32.97
N GLN A 606 8.30 14.52 34.10
CA GLN A 606 7.26 15.33 34.72
C GLN A 606 6.99 16.59 33.89
N ARG A 607 8.06 17.29 33.49
CA ARG A 607 7.98 18.48 32.63
C ARG A 607 9.23 18.66 31.79
N LEU A 608 9.03 18.97 30.52
CA LEU A 608 10.02 19.55 29.61
C LEU A 608 9.57 20.97 29.29
N LYS A 609 10.40 21.97 29.57
CA LYS A 609 10.06 23.38 29.38
C LYS A 609 11.30 24.21 29.02
N GLY A 610 11.06 25.41 28.47
CA GLY A 610 12.11 26.42 28.39
C GLY A 610 12.45 27.02 29.76
N TYR A 611 13.46 27.89 29.79
CA TYR A 611 13.86 28.59 31.00
C TYR A 611 12.84 29.63 31.48
N GLY A 612 12.89 29.96 32.78
CA GLY A 612 12.04 30.96 33.39
C GLY A 612 10.57 30.54 33.48
N ARG A 613 9.64 31.46 33.17
CA ARG A 613 8.18 31.23 33.20
C ARG A 613 7.68 30.62 31.87
N SER A 614 8.36 29.60 31.36
CA SER A 614 7.93 28.84 30.18
C SER A 614 6.90 27.77 30.57
N PRO A 615 5.80 27.59 29.81
CA PRO A 615 4.85 26.50 30.06
C PRO A 615 5.49 25.13 29.85
N ASN A 616 4.89 24.10 30.46
CA ASN A 616 5.26 22.73 30.13
C ASN A 616 4.92 22.42 28.67
N ARG A 617 5.89 21.89 27.92
CA ARG A 617 5.71 21.45 26.55
C ARG A 617 5.30 19.99 26.48
N LEU A 618 6.00 19.14 27.24
CA LEU A 618 5.86 17.70 27.15
C LEU A 618 6.04 17.03 28.52
N SER A 619 5.23 16.02 28.78
CA SER A 619 5.38 15.05 29.86
C SER A 619 5.36 13.65 29.28
N GLN A 620 5.98 12.68 29.95
CA GLN A 620 6.09 11.30 29.48
C GLN A 620 6.01 10.32 30.64
N GLN A 621 5.30 9.21 30.43
CA GLN A 621 5.29 8.04 31.33
C GLN A 621 5.21 6.75 30.51
N LEU A 622 5.74 5.65 31.06
CA LEU A 622 5.52 4.31 30.52
C LEU A 622 4.22 3.73 31.10
N ALA A 623 3.45 3.02 30.30
CA ALA A 623 2.22 2.39 30.78
C ALA A 623 1.89 1.12 29.99
N PHE A 624 1.22 0.19 30.67
CA PHE A 624 0.45 -0.88 30.06
C PHE A 624 -0.99 -0.40 29.86
N ARG A 625 -1.52 -0.57 28.65
CA ARG A 625 -2.93 -0.31 28.33
C ARG A 625 -3.71 -1.62 28.39
N PHE A 626 -4.77 -1.64 29.18
CA PHE A 626 -5.74 -2.73 29.22
C PHE A 626 -6.79 -2.58 28.12
N PRO A 627 -7.30 -3.70 27.58
CA PRO A 627 -8.37 -3.68 26.58
C PRO A 627 -9.68 -3.13 27.15
N ASN A 628 -9.91 -3.38 28.45
CA ASN A 628 -11.09 -2.93 29.18
C ASN A 628 -10.70 -1.97 30.31
N GLU A 629 -11.61 -1.05 30.62
CA GLU A 629 -11.46 -0.08 31.68
C GLU A 629 -11.36 -0.78 33.06
N ARG A 630 -10.37 -0.36 33.87
CA ARG A 630 -10.15 -0.82 35.23
C ARG A 630 -10.78 0.16 36.22
N THR A 631 -11.28 -0.37 37.34
CA THR A 631 -11.75 0.46 38.46
C THR A 631 -10.73 0.42 39.58
N ILE A 632 -10.13 1.57 39.86
CA ILE A 632 -9.10 1.77 40.87
C ILE A 632 -9.79 2.28 42.13
N SER A 633 -9.65 1.58 43.24
CA SER A 633 -10.25 1.99 44.52
C SER A 633 -9.27 2.86 45.30
N ALA A 634 -9.54 4.16 45.42
CA ALA A 634 -8.74 5.06 46.23
C ALA A 634 -9.40 5.27 47.62
N GLY A 635 -8.75 4.77 48.68
CA GLY A 635 -9.15 4.94 50.09
C GLY A 635 -9.64 3.67 50.80
N GLN A 636 -9.81 3.72 52.13
CA GLN A 636 -10.38 2.63 52.94
C GLN A 636 -11.72 3.06 53.58
N GLY A 637 -12.75 2.20 53.53
CA GLY A 637 -14.05 2.41 54.19
C GLY A 637 -15.14 3.04 53.30
N GLU A 638 -16.23 3.54 53.92
CA GLU A 638 -17.43 4.10 53.25
C GLU A 638 -17.19 5.39 52.43
N GLY A 639 -15.95 5.89 52.37
CA GLY A 639 -15.57 7.08 51.61
C GLY A 639 -14.64 6.82 50.40
N ALA A 640 -14.45 5.55 49.99
CA ALA A 640 -13.59 5.20 48.87
C ALA A 640 -14.15 5.73 47.53
N SER A 641 -13.36 6.52 46.80
CA SER A 641 -13.70 6.99 45.45
C SER A 641 -13.10 6.05 44.41
N GLY A 642 -13.92 5.56 43.48
CA GLY A 642 -13.45 4.77 42.34
C GLY A 642 -13.04 5.66 41.18
N GLU A 643 -11.77 5.66 40.81
CA GLU A 643 -11.30 6.24 39.54
C GLU A 643 -11.25 5.14 38.49
N LYS A 644 -11.58 5.48 37.24
CA LYS A 644 -11.53 4.53 36.14
C LYS A 644 -10.39 4.87 35.18
N SER A 645 -9.66 3.86 34.75
CA SER A 645 -8.51 4.03 33.85
C SER A 645 -8.33 2.82 32.94
N TYR A 646 -7.86 3.07 31.71
CA TYR A 646 -7.37 2.02 30.82
C TYR A 646 -5.89 1.69 31.07
N TYR A 647 -5.21 2.38 31.98
CA TYR A 647 -3.76 2.32 32.12
C TYR A 647 -3.33 1.84 33.50
N SER A 648 -2.22 1.11 33.52
CA SER A 648 -1.45 0.76 34.72
C SER A 648 -0.82 1.99 35.38
N GLU A 649 -0.26 1.78 36.57
CA GLU A 649 0.56 2.77 37.27
C GLU A 649 2.05 2.51 37.10
N MET A 650 2.82 3.58 36.95
CA MET A 650 4.29 3.57 36.89
C MET A 650 4.86 4.08 38.21
N GLN A 651 5.70 3.29 38.87
CA GLN A 651 6.25 3.59 40.20
C GLN A 651 7.78 3.58 40.18
N LEU A 652 8.39 4.65 40.67
CA LEU A 652 9.84 4.82 40.77
C LEU A 652 10.41 4.04 41.95
N SER A 653 11.51 3.32 41.70
CA SER A 653 12.33 2.67 42.72
C SER A 653 13.62 3.45 42.98
N GLU A 654 14.33 3.86 41.93
CA GLU A 654 15.62 4.55 42.03
C GLU A 654 15.78 5.62 40.95
N LEU A 655 16.40 6.75 41.31
CA LEU A 655 16.83 7.80 40.40
C LEU A 655 18.30 8.14 40.65
N LYS A 656 19.13 8.06 39.61
CA LYS A 656 20.59 8.17 39.72
C LYS A 656 21.19 9.06 38.64
N VAL A 657 21.92 10.09 39.04
CA VAL A 657 22.79 10.87 38.14
C VAL A 657 24.00 10.02 37.76
N VAL A 658 24.17 9.72 36.47
CA VAL A 658 25.30 8.93 35.93
C VAL A 658 26.42 9.84 35.45
N SER A 659 26.09 10.96 34.82
CA SER A 659 27.05 11.95 34.35
C SER A 659 26.48 13.36 34.49
N SER A 660 27.29 14.31 34.98
CA SER A 660 26.89 15.72 35.10
C SER A 660 27.57 16.64 34.08
N GLY A 661 28.33 16.10 33.13
CA GLY A 661 29.07 16.86 32.11
C GLY A 661 30.59 16.58 32.09
N PRO A 662 31.35 17.34 31.28
CA PRO A 662 30.96 18.63 30.71
C PRO A 662 30.13 18.56 29.44
N VAL A 663 30.16 17.47 28.67
CA VAL A 663 29.52 17.37 27.33
C VAL A 663 28.15 16.72 27.36
N VAL A 664 27.97 15.69 28.19
CA VAL A 664 26.71 14.95 28.35
C VAL A 664 26.25 14.98 29.80
N GLY A 665 24.97 15.26 30.00
CA GLY A 665 24.29 15.03 31.28
C GLY A 665 23.44 13.77 31.16
N GLU A 666 23.52 12.85 32.12
CA GLU A 666 22.79 11.59 32.13
C GLU A 666 22.17 11.30 33.49
N ILE A 667 20.87 10.98 33.49
CA ILE A 667 20.13 10.45 34.65
C ILE A 667 19.49 9.12 34.25
N VAL A 668 19.55 8.14 35.14
CA VAL A 668 18.84 6.86 35.01
C VAL A 668 17.73 6.79 36.05
N ALA A 669 16.53 6.39 35.61
CA ALA A 669 15.40 6.06 36.45
C ALA A 669 15.07 4.57 36.33
N GLU A 670 14.84 3.88 37.45
CA GLU A 670 14.44 2.47 37.49
C GLU A 670 13.19 2.30 38.34
N GLY A 671 12.30 1.41 37.94
CA GLY A 671 11.04 1.20 38.65
C GLY A 671 10.21 0.05 38.12
N VAL A 672 8.92 0.05 38.45
CA VAL A 672 7.96 -0.98 38.07
C VAL A 672 6.68 -0.39 37.49
N ILE A 673 6.03 -1.17 36.63
CA ILE A 673 4.69 -0.91 36.09
C ILE A 673 3.75 -1.94 36.71
N VAL A 674 2.66 -1.50 37.36
CA VAL A 674 1.76 -2.36 38.15
C VAL A 674 0.29 -2.19 37.75
N ASP A 675 -0.48 -3.28 37.80
CA ASP A 675 -1.94 -3.22 37.74
C ASP A 675 -2.46 -2.74 39.10
N GLN A 676 -3.10 -1.57 39.13
CA GLN A 676 -3.59 -0.94 40.36
C GLN A 676 -4.79 -1.67 40.98
N GLN A 677 -5.43 -2.57 40.22
CA GLN A 677 -6.60 -3.31 40.71
C GLN A 677 -6.21 -4.48 41.61
N ASP A 678 -5.10 -5.16 41.30
CA ASP A 678 -4.63 -6.35 42.03
C ASP A 678 -3.19 -6.25 42.55
N GLU A 679 -2.54 -5.09 42.34
CA GLU A 679 -1.16 -4.77 42.73
C GLU A 679 -0.10 -5.69 42.07
N SER A 680 -0.46 -6.41 40.99
CA SER A 680 0.48 -7.26 40.27
C SER A 680 1.49 -6.46 39.44
N ARG A 681 2.74 -6.91 39.41
CA ARG A 681 3.79 -6.35 38.55
C ARG A 681 3.57 -6.81 37.11
N LEU A 682 3.47 -5.86 36.20
CA LEU A 682 3.34 -6.08 34.76
C LEU A 682 4.71 -6.05 34.06
N ALA A 683 5.58 -5.12 34.48
CA ALA A 683 6.96 -5.04 34.01
C ALA A 683 7.86 -4.28 35.00
N GLY A 684 9.17 -4.55 34.96
CA GLY A 684 10.19 -3.58 35.38
C GLY A 684 10.51 -2.60 34.25
N TYR A 685 10.97 -1.40 34.59
CA TYR A 685 11.51 -0.48 33.60
C TYR A 685 12.84 0.14 34.05
N ARG A 686 13.67 0.47 33.06
CA ARG A 686 14.83 1.35 33.19
C ARG A 686 14.78 2.40 32.10
N GLN A 687 14.82 3.68 32.46
CA GLN A 687 14.90 4.79 31.52
C GLN A 687 16.22 5.54 31.71
N ARG A 688 16.98 5.74 30.62
CA ARG A 688 18.17 6.60 30.59
C ARG A 688 17.83 7.87 29.83
N PHE A 689 17.99 9.01 30.50
CA PHE A 689 17.75 10.34 29.95
C PHE A 689 19.09 11.03 29.72
N ARG A 690 19.40 11.43 28.48
CA ARG A 690 20.62 12.17 28.16
C ARG A 690 20.33 13.49 27.49
N ILE A 691 21.07 14.52 27.91
CA ILE A 691 21.11 15.79 27.19
C ILE A 691 22.55 16.11 26.83
N TRP A 692 22.71 16.89 25.77
CA TRP A 692 24.02 17.28 25.27
C TRP A 692 24.17 18.79 25.37
N ARG A 693 25.40 19.21 25.63
CA ARG A 693 25.77 20.61 25.49
C ARG A 693 25.61 21.05 24.03
N ASN A 694 25.07 22.24 23.80
CA ASN A 694 24.88 22.82 22.46
C ASN A 694 23.98 22.00 21.51
N LYS A 695 23.14 21.07 22.00
CA LYS A 695 22.09 20.43 21.21
C LYS A 695 20.71 20.62 21.85
N PRO A 696 19.66 20.95 21.09
CA PRO A 696 18.30 21.05 21.61
C PRO A 696 17.60 19.67 21.64
N VAL A 697 18.28 18.64 22.12
CA VAL A 697 17.83 17.23 22.08
C VAL A 697 17.90 16.59 23.46
N LEU A 698 16.82 15.89 23.83
CA LEU A 698 16.76 14.93 24.94
C LEU A 698 16.68 13.52 24.35
N ASP A 699 17.68 12.68 24.63
CA ASP A 699 17.60 11.25 24.35
C ASP A 699 16.93 10.52 25.50
N VAL A 700 16.04 9.59 25.17
CA VAL A 700 15.40 8.68 26.13
C VAL A 700 15.60 7.26 25.62
N GLU A 701 16.36 6.45 26.36
CA GLU A 701 16.44 5.00 26.15
C GLU A 701 15.58 4.31 27.20
N ILE A 702 14.84 3.27 26.80
CA ILE A 702 13.89 2.53 27.62
C ILE A 702 14.25 1.05 27.53
N GLU A 703 14.36 0.39 28.67
CA GLU A 703 14.43 -1.06 28.78
C GLU A 703 13.24 -1.54 29.61
N LEU A 704 12.56 -2.61 29.15
CA LEU A 704 11.42 -3.22 29.82
C LEU A 704 11.73 -4.67 30.21
N ASP A 705 11.49 -5.03 31.46
CA ASP A 705 11.51 -6.41 31.94
C ASP A 705 10.06 -6.88 32.08
N VAL A 706 9.49 -7.43 31.00
CA VAL A 706 8.05 -7.71 30.90
C VAL A 706 7.70 -9.03 31.59
N ASP A 707 6.88 -8.95 32.64
CA ASP A 707 6.36 -10.10 33.38
C ASP A 707 5.07 -10.65 32.75
N ARG A 708 4.23 -9.77 32.18
CA ARG A 708 2.98 -10.12 31.51
C ARG A 708 2.93 -9.56 30.09
N MET A 709 2.86 -10.45 29.10
CA MET A 709 2.70 -10.05 27.71
C MET A 709 1.29 -9.51 27.42
N PRO A 710 1.16 -8.48 26.56
CA PRO A 710 -0.12 -8.10 25.96
C PRO A 710 -0.71 -9.24 25.12
N GLU A 711 -2.03 -9.29 25.00
CA GLU A 711 -2.76 -10.31 24.22
C GLU A 711 -3.96 -9.68 23.49
N GLY A 712 -4.28 -10.19 22.30
CA GLY A 712 -5.45 -9.79 21.53
C GLY A 712 -5.20 -8.60 20.59
N ASP A 713 -6.17 -7.67 20.50
CA ASP A 713 -6.08 -6.52 19.60
C ASP A 713 -4.91 -5.59 19.98
N PRO A 714 -3.88 -5.45 19.10
CA PRO A 714 -2.69 -4.66 19.40
C PRO A 714 -2.96 -3.16 19.52
N TRP A 715 -4.11 -2.68 19.05
CA TRP A 715 -4.50 -1.29 19.23
C TRP A 715 -5.18 -1.00 20.57
N THR A 716 -5.46 -2.00 21.39
CA THR A 716 -6.13 -1.83 22.69
C THR A 716 -5.41 -2.48 23.87
N ASN A 717 -4.46 -3.38 23.62
CA ASN A 717 -3.67 -4.06 24.65
C ASN A 717 -2.17 -4.00 24.31
N TYR A 718 -1.39 -3.19 25.04
CA TYR A 718 0.03 -2.94 24.73
C TYR A 718 0.78 -2.26 25.88
N PHE A 719 2.12 -2.35 25.88
CA PHE A 719 2.98 -1.37 26.57
C PHE A 719 3.28 -0.20 25.64
N ALA A 720 3.28 1.02 26.16
CA ALA A 720 3.58 2.23 25.42
C ALA A 720 4.43 3.23 26.21
N SER A 721 5.13 4.09 25.47
CA SER A 721 5.54 5.39 25.97
C SER A 721 4.43 6.40 25.69
N ARG A 722 3.88 6.97 26.75
CA ARG A 722 2.74 7.86 26.70
C ARG A 722 3.20 9.30 26.89
N PHE A 723 2.96 10.12 25.89
CA PHE A 723 3.34 11.53 25.88
C PHE A 723 2.11 12.41 26.06
N ALA A 724 2.24 13.47 26.86
CA ALA A 724 1.19 14.43 27.13
C ALA A 724 1.70 15.85 26.92
N TRP A 725 0.89 16.72 26.33
CA TRP A 725 1.21 18.14 26.13
C TRP A 725 0.11 19.03 26.72
N LYS A 726 0.41 20.31 26.91
CA LYS A 726 -0.48 21.21 27.66
C LYS A 726 -1.68 21.71 26.83
N ASP A 727 -1.42 22.12 25.60
CA ASP A 727 -2.40 22.79 24.73
C ASP A 727 -3.21 21.78 23.91
N SER A 728 -4.53 21.72 24.11
CA SER A 728 -5.42 20.83 23.33
C SER A 728 -5.57 21.26 21.88
N THR A 729 -5.18 22.48 21.53
CA THR A 729 -5.24 23.00 20.14
C THR A 729 -3.97 22.74 19.34
N ALA A 730 -2.96 22.08 19.92
CA ALA A 730 -1.72 21.77 19.22
C ALA A 730 -1.98 20.97 17.94
N ALA A 731 -1.33 21.38 16.85
CA ALA A 731 -1.32 20.64 15.60
C ALA A 731 -0.37 19.45 15.71
N LEU A 732 -0.79 18.32 15.14
CA LEU A 732 0.00 17.10 15.08
C LEU A 732 0.40 16.83 13.64
N THR A 733 1.70 16.62 13.43
CA THR A 733 2.27 16.28 12.12
C THR A 733 2.94 14.92 12.21
N ARG A 734 2.67 14.05 11.24
CA ARG A 734 3.23 12.70 11.10
C ARG A 734 4.06 12.58 9.82
N SER A 735 4.99 11.64 9.80
CA SER A 735 5.78 11.30 8.63
C SER A 735 5.08 10.26 7.76
N VAL A 736 4.94 10.51 6.45
CA VAL A 736 4.54 9.51 5.45
C VAL A 736 5.60 9.49 4.35
N LEU A 737 6.34 8.38 4.24
CA LEU A 737 7.48 8.25 3.30
C LEU A 737 8.48 9.42 3.31
N GLY A 738 8.61 10.12 4.45
CA GLY A 738 9.47 11.30 4.63
C GLY A 738 8.72 12.65 4.65
N GLY A 739 7.54 12.73 4.06
CA GLY A 739 6.73 13.95 4.02
C GLY A 739 6.05 14.25 5.36
N ALA A 740 5.94 15.53 5.72
CA ALA A 740 5.27 16.05 6.89
C ALA A 740 3.78 16.27 6.60
N HIS A 741 2.91 15.39 7.11
CA HIS A 741 1.47 15.45 6.87
C HIS A 741 0.69 15.68 8.17
N ASP A 742 -0.41 16.43 8.08
CA ASP A 742 -1.29 16.61 9.23
C ASP A 742 -1.99 15.31 9.60
N PHE A 743 -2.37 15.18 10.87
CA PHE A 743 -3.12 14.02 11.34
C PHE A 743 -4.31 14.40 12.20
N ARG A 744 -5.47 13.78 11.89
CA ARG A 744 -6.72 13.91 12.64
C ARG A 744 -7.35 12.53 12.77
N GLY A 745 -7.16 11.88 13.91
CA GLY A 745 -7.72 10.55 14.19
C GLY A 745 -7.25 9.99 15.51
N GLN A 746 -7.52 8.70 15.74
CA GLN A 746 -7.06 7.98 16.93
C GLN A 746 -5.83 7.11 16.67
N ARG A 747 -5.74 6.46 15.51
CA ARG A 747 -4.67 5.51 15.18
C ARG A 747 -3.93 6.04 13.97
N PHE A 748 -2.60 5.98 14.00
CA PHE A 748 -1.79 6.41 12.87
C PHE A 748 -0.40 5.78 12.89
N GLU A 749 0.21 5.85 11.72
CA GLU A 749 1.55 5.36 11.45
C GLU A 749 2.48 6.55 11.21
N SER A 750 3.66 6.52 11.82
CA SER A 750 4.67 7.57 11.68
C SER A 750 6.10 7.08 12.01
N PRO A 751 6.76 6.37 11.07
CA PRO A 751 8.06 5.73 11.35
C PRO A 751 9.18 6.71 11.75
N HIS A 752 9.22 7.92 11.17
CA HIS A 752 10.32 8.85 11.41
C HIS A 752 10.13 9.65 12.70
N TYR A 753 9.03 10.40 12.79
CA TYR A 753 8.79 11.34 13.88
C TYR A 753 7.30 11.62 14.12
N LEU A 754 6.98 12.24 15.26
CA LEU A 754 5.71 12.91 15.53
C LEU A 754 6.02 14.33 16.00
N GLU A 755 5.52 15.35 15.31
CA GLU A 755 5.66 16.74 15.75
C GLU A 755 4.38 17.23 16.44
N ILE A 756 4.57 17.92 17.56
CA ILE A 756 3.54 18.64 18.30
C ILE A 756 3.88 20.13 18.20
N ALA A 757 3.04 20.88 17.49
CA ALA A 757 3.19 22.32 17.30
C ALA A 757 2.08 23.09 18.06
N ALA A 758 2.47 23.94 19.01
CA ALA A 758 1.56 24.76 19.81
C ALA A 758 2.05 26.22 19.85
N ASP A 759 1.26 27.15 19.33
CA ASP A 759 1.66 28.54 19.08
C ASP A 759 2.97 28.62 18.26
N GLU A 760 4.04 29.18 18.85
CA GLU A 760 5.38 29.27 18.26
C GLU A 760 6.28 28.08 18.65
N LEU A 761 5.81 27.18 19.52
CA LEU A 761 6.61 26.09 20.08
C LEU A 761 6.48 24.84 19.23
N ARG A 762 7.61 24.26 18.83
CA ARG A 762 7.68 22.96 18.14
C ARG A 762 8.39 21.94 19.00
N THR A 763 7.79 20.76 19.15
CA THR A 763 8.36 19.62 19.88
C THR A 763 8.23 18.37 19.03
N THR A 764 9.36 17.86 18.53
CA THR A 764 9.40 16.70 17.65
C THR A 764 9.88 15.48 18.43
N ILE A 765 9.12 14.40 18.39
CA ILE A 765 9.48 13.10 18.96
C ILE A 765 9.96 12.23 17.81
N VAL A 766 11.26 11.93 17.77
CA VAL A 766 11.85 11.00 16.80
C VAL A 766 11.71 9.57 17.35
N ASN A 767 11.18 8.66 16.53
CA ASN A 767 10.76 7.32 16.97
C ASN A 767 11.68 6.18 16.49
N PHE A 768 12.78 6.49 15.79
CA PHE A 768 13.76 5.51 15.28
C PHE A 768 13.15 4.37 14.43
N GLY A 769 12.04 4.61 13.72
CA GLY A 769 11.36 3.60 12.90
C GLY A 769 10.28 2.82 13.64
N VAL A 770 9.99 3.10 14.92
CA VAL A 770 8.81 2.57 15.63
C VAL A 770 7.57 3.32 15.12
N PRO A 771 6.66 2.66 14.37
CA PRO A 771 5.73 3.42 13.55
C PRO A 771 4.34 3.61 14.16
N PHE A 772 3.94 2.81 15.15
CA PHE A 772 2.53 2.75 15.56
C PHE A 772 2.20 3.68 16.73
N HIS A 773 1.23 4.56 16.52
CA HIS A 773 0.82 5.57 17.48
C HIS A 773 -0.70 5.60 17.68
N ARG A 774 -1.11 5.81 18.93
CA ARG A 774 -2.52 5.99 19.29
C ARG A 774 -2.73 7.28 20.08
N LYS A 775 -3.52 8.20 19.54
CA LYS A 775 -4.00 9.38 20.26
C LYS A 775 -5.03 8.97 21.32
N THR A 776 -4.82 9.37 22.58
CA THR A 776 -5.66 9.01 23.74
C THR A 776 -6.20 10.27 24.44
N GLY A 777 -7.31 10.78 23.92
CA GLY A 777 -7.87 12.08 24.31
C GLY A 777 -7.31 13.22 23.45
N GLU A 778 -7.51 14.47 23.87
CA GLU A 778 -7.11 15.63 23.07
C GLU A 778 -5.60 15.93 23.14
N ARG A 779 -4.96 15.54 24.24
CA ARG A 779 -3.63 16.02 24.65
C ARG A 779 -2.61 14.91 24.95
N ASN A 780 -2.94 13.66 24.59
CA ASN A 780 -2.04 12.53 24.80
C ASN A 780 -1.91 11.67 23.56
N VAL A 781 -0.74 11.09 23.41
CA VAL A 781 -0.44 10.08 22.40
C VAL A 781 0.39 8.96 23.03
N ASP A 782 0.04 7.74 22.67
CA ASP A 782 0.78 6.55 23.04
C ASP A 782 1.61 6.14 21.82
N THR A 783 2.92 5.99 21.98
CA THR A 783 3.75 5.24 21.03
C THR A 783 3.86 3.81 21.53
N LEU A 784 3.38 2.87 20.72
CA LEU A 784 3.33 1.45 21.07
C LEU A 784 4.76 0.89 21.10
N LEU A 785 5.09 0.15 22.16
CA LEU A 785 6.41 -0.44 22.38
C LEU A 785 6.35 -1.97 22.30
N VAL A 786 5.41 -2.58 23.02
CA VAL A 786 5.27 -4.05 23.10
C VAL A 786 3.82 -4.42 22.89
N THR A 787 3.58 -5.32 21.94
CA THR A 787 2.30 -6.02 21.67
C THR A 787 2.56 -7.53 21.72
N ASP A 788 1.53 -8.35 21.49
CA ASP A 788 1.72 -9.80 21.37
C ASP A 788 2.71 -10.12 20.22
N GLY A 789 3.60 -11.09 20.42
CA GLY A 789 4.67 -11.44 19.47
C GLY A 789 5.91 -10.53 19.49
N GLU A 790 5.90 -9.39 20.20
CA GLU A 790 7.06 -8.50 20.29
C GLU A 790 8.13 -9.08 21.24
N GLU A 791 9.34 -9.33 20.73
CA GLU A 791 10.47 -9.85 21.51
C GLU A 791 11.40 -8.73 22.00
N SER A 792 11.44 -7.59 21.30
CA SER A 792 12.28 -6.45 21.70
C SER A 792 11.85 -5.89 23.06
N ARG A 793 12.83 -5.55 23.88
CA ARG A 793 12.65 -4.94 25.21
C ARG A 793 13.34 -3.59 25.35
N CYS A 794 14.10 -3.18 24.34
CA CYS A 794 14.83 -1.92 24.33
C CYS A 794 14.24 -1.00 23.27
N PHE A 795 13.93 0.24 23.64
CA PHE A 795 13.33 1.24 22.76
C PHE A 795 13.99 2.59 23.01
N GLY A 796 13.90 3.49 22.03
CA GLY A 796 14.52 4.81 22.13
C GLY A 796 13.65 5.88 21.51
N PHE A 797 13.75 7.09 22.04
CA PHE A 797 13.16 8.30 21.46
C PHE A 797 14.13 9.47 21.59
N GLN A 798 14.04 10.42 20.67
CA GLN A 798 14.59 11.76 20.89
C GLN A 798 13.48 12.79 20.92
N VAL A 799 13.51 13.66 21.93
CA VAL A 799 12.65 14.85 21.97
C VAL A 799 13.48 16.04 21.55
N VAL A 800 13.16 16.59 20.38
CA VAL A 800 13.84 17.72 19.76
C VAL A 800 12.99 18.98 19.93
N VAL A 801 13.60 20.05 20.44
CA VAL A 801 12.92 21.29 20.80
C VAL A 801 13.24 22.40 19.80
N ASP A 802 12.21 23.06 19.28
CA ASP A 802 12.30 24.24 18.40
C ASP A 802 13.17 24.03 17.15
N HIS A 803 13.17 22.80 16.63
CA HIS A 803 13.74 22.50 15.32
C HIS A 803 12.65 22.62 14.24
N ALA A 804 12.93 23.39 13.18
CA ALA A 804 11.91 23.77 12.21
C ALA A 804 11.50 22.65 11.25
N TYR A 805 12.38 21.66 11.01
CA TYR A 805 12.19 20.63 9.98
C TYR A 805 12.26 19.24 10.61
N PRO A 806 11.12 18.61 10.96
CA PRO A 806 11.12 17.37 11.72
C PRO A 806 11.80 16.19 11.02
N LEU A 807 11.83 16.15 9.68
CA LEU A 807 12.56 15.10 8.97
C LEU A 807 14.09 15.23 9.14
N GLU A 808 14.65 16.45 9.13
CA GLU A 808 16.08 16.64 9.41
C GLU A 808 16.45 16.11 10.80
N ALA A 809 15.63 16.39 11.80
CA ALA A 809 15.82 15.85 13.15
C ALA A 809 15.78 14.31 13.18
N ALA A 810 14.86 13.69 12.44
CA ALA A 810 14.79 12.24 12.35
C ALA A 810 16.00 11.63 11.64
N LEU A 811 16.43 12.20 10.51
CA LEU A 811 17.59 11.74 9.76
C LEU A 811 18.90 11.92 10.54
N ASP A 812 19.08 13.03 11.27
CA ASP A 812 20.25 13.26 12.14
C ASP A 812 20.37 12.17 13.21
N ALA A 813 19.24 11.71 13.74
CA ALA A 813 19.19 10.66 14.76
C ALA A 813 19.41 9.25 14.18
N MET A 814 18.81 8.96 13.02
CA MET A 814 18.78 7.61 12.46
C MET A 814 20.01 7.27 11.60
N GLN A 815 20.64 8.27 10.97
CA GLN A 815 21.79 8.04 10.10
C GLN A 815 23.11 8.38 10.82
N PRO A 816 23.97 7.38 11.08
CA PRO A 816 25.21 7.61 11.82
C PRO A 816 26.18 8.49 11.03
N PRO A 817 26.87 9.44 11.67
CA PRO A 817 28.00 10.12 11.06
C PRO A 817 29.16 9.13 10.92
N LEU A 818 29.93 9.24 9.83
CA LEU A 818 31.03 8.33 9.55
C LEU A 818 32.35 8.96 10.02
N VAL A 819 33.08 8.27 10.91
CA VAL A 819 34.37 8.72 11.43
C VAL A 819 35.48 7.86 10.87
N VAL A 820 36.36 8.46 10.07
CA VAL A 820 37.55 7.81 9.52
C VAL A 820 38.74 8.15 10.43
N PRO A 821 39.33 7.14 11.12
CA PRO A 821 40.45 7.38 12.01
C PRO A 821 41.80 7.48 11.29
N ALA A 822 42.79 8.09 11.95
CA ALA A 822 44.22 7.99 11.64
C ALA A 822 44.62 8.43 10.22
N ILE A 823 44.12 9.57 9.78
CA ILE A 823 44.42 10.17 8.48
C ILE A 823 45.69 11.02 8.63
N ALA A 824 46.62 10.91 7.68
CA ALA A 824 47.96 11.48 7.76
C ALA A 824 48.02 13.02 7.81
N GLY A 825 46.93 13.71 7.51
CA GLY A 825 46.83 15.17 7.53
C GLY A 825 45.43 15.64 7.15
N SER A 826 45.18 16.95 7.27
CA SER A 826 43.94 17.55 6.80
C SER A 826 43.83 17.50 5.26
N PRO A 827 42.62 17.39 4.70
CA PRO A 827 42.39 17.57 3.26
C PRO A 827 42.99 18.87 2.71
N ASP A 828 43.42 18.87 1.44
CA ASP A 828 44.05 20.03 0.80
C ASP A 828 43.09 21.23 0.69
N ALA A 829 41.79 20.95 0.57
CA ALA A 829 40.72 21.94 0.57
C ALA A 829 40.52 22.65 1.93
N GLY A 830 41.16 22.14 3.00
CA GLY A 830 41.10 22.69 4.34
C GLY A 830 40.54 21.72 5.38
N ARG A 831 40.36 22.23 6.61
CA ARG A 831 39.86 21.43 7.75
C ARG A 831 38.37 21.12 7.67
N THR A 832 37.60 21.83 6.85
CA THR A 832 36.17 21.61 6.65
C THR A 832 35.84 21.86 5.18
N GLY A 833 34.92 21.08 4.61
CA GLY A 833 34.49 21.22 3.23
C GLY A 833 33.12 20.59 2.98
N TRP A 834 32.54 20.86 1.82
CA TRP A 834 31.26 20.30 1.38
C TRP A 834 31.34 19.93 -0.11
N PHE A 835 30.49 18.98 -0.53
CA PHE A 835 30.37 18.53 -1.92
C PHE A 835 29.11 19.09 -2.58
N PHE A 836 28.00 19.12 -1.84
CA PHE A 836 26.73 19.69 -2.26
C PHE A 836 26.19 20.63 -1.20
N HIS A 837 25.46 21.66 -1.61
CA HIS A 837 24.74 22.53 -0.69
C HIS A 837 23.37 22.89 -1.24
N LEU A 838 22.32 22.60 -0.47
CA LEU A 838 20.94 22.99 -0.76
C LEU A 838 20.61 24.29 -0.04
N SER A 839 20.00 25.25 -0.73
CA SER A 839 19.56 26.51 -0.10
C SER A 839 18.37 26.36 0.85
N ASN A 840 17.64 25.25 0.74
CA ASN A 840 16.35 25.04 1.38
C ASN A 840 16.40 23.77 2.23
N ARG A 841 16.06 23.91 3.51
CA ARG A 841 16.11 22.83 4.51
C ARG A 841 14.88 21.92 4.51
N ASN A 842 13.78 22.34 3.89
CA ASN A 842 12.63 21.48 3.62
C ASN A 842 12.88 20.51 2.44
N VAL A 843 14.08 20.53 1.85
CA VAL A 843 14.47 19.63 0.76
C VAL A 843 15.65 18.79 1.19
N GLN A 844 15.51 17.47 1.06
CA GLN A 844 16.54 16.51 1.45
C GLN A 844 17.15 15.83 0.23
N LEU A 845 18.47 15.65 0.27
CA LEU A 845 19.17 14.76 -0.65
C LEU A 845 19.03 13.33 -0.14
N THR A 846 18.30 12.49 -0.86
CA THR A 846 18.07 11.10 -0.44
C THR A 846 19.09 10.16 -1.07
N ARG A 847 19.52 10.41 -2.32
CA ARG A 847 20.42 9.50 -3.04
C ARG A 847 21.28 10.19 -4.10
N VAL A 848 22.48 9.67 -4.32
CA VAL A 848 23.30 9.94 -5.52
C VAL A 848 23.13 8.76 -6.47
N LEU A 849 22.80 9.03 -7.73
CA LEU A 849 22.35 8.07 -8.73
C LEU A 849 23.28 8.07 -9.96
N PRO A 850 23.38 6.96 -10.70
CA PRO A 850 24.11 6.92 -11.95
C PRO A 850 23.44 7.78 -13.03
N LEU A 851 24.23 8.11 -14.06
CA LEU A 851 23.68 8.68 -15.29
C LEU A 851 22.80 7.66 -16.01
N MET A 852 21.72 8.15 -16.62
CA MET A 852 20.90 7.38 -17.54
C MET A 852 21.15 7.89 -18.97
N PRO A 853 20.92 7.05 -19.99
CA PRO A 853 20.92 7.51 -21.37
C PRO A 853 20.01 8.73 -21.52
N VAL A 854 20.46 9.74 -22.26
CA VAL A 854 19.59 10.84 -22.68
C VAL A 854 18.77 10.29 -23.85
N PRO A 855 17.42 10.30 -23.79
CA PRO A 855 16.60 9.92 -24.94
C PRO A 855 17.00 10.77 -26.15
N ALA A 856 17.02 10.17 -27.34
CA ALA A 856 17.23 10.95 -28.56
C ALA A 856 16.13 12.03 -28.62
N PRO A 857 16.45 13.29 -28.97
CA PRO A 857 15.43 14.30 -29.15
C PRO A 857 14.45 13.79 -30.21
N ASP A 858 13.16 14.08 -30.00
CA ASP A 858 12.06 13.70 -30.88
C ASP A 858 12.10 14.58 -32.16
N THR A 859 13.24 14.54 -32.87
CA THR A 859 13.49 15.31 -34.08
C THR A 859 12.79 14.64 -35.24
N GLN A 860 11.90 15.38 -35.91
CA GLN A 860 11.29 14.91 -37.14
C GLN A 860 12.38 14.67 -38.20
N PRO A 861 12.23 13.68 -39.12
CA PRO A 861 13.30 13.22 -40.01
C PRO A 861 13.95 14.29 -40.92
N TRP A 862 13.39 15.49 -40.97
CA TRP A 862 13.83 16.63 -41.79
C TRP A 862 14.48 17.76 -40.99
N GLU A 863 14.57 17.64 -39.66
CA GLU A 863 15.31 18.60 -38.84
C GLU A 863 16.78 18.16 -38.76
N ASP A 864 17.64 18.86 -39.50
CA ASP A 864 19.10 18.79 -39.33
C ASP A 864 19.49 19.39 -37.96
N ALA A 865 19.25 18.66 -36.87
CA ALA A 865 19.77 19.02 -35.56
C ALA A 865 21.27 18.70 -35.51
N GLU A 866 22.10 19.69 -35.15
CA GLU A 866 23.49 19.42 -34.81
C GLU A 866 23.54 18.35 -33.70
N PRO A 867 24.45 17.37 -33.75
CA PRO A 867 24.52 16.34 -32.72
C PRO A 867 24.81 17.02 -31.38
N HIS A 868 23.82 16.99 -30.47
CA HIS A 868 23.99 17.44 -29.11
C HIS A 868 25.10 16.61 -28.46
N VAL A 869 26.29 17.19 -28.31
CA VAL A 869 27.42 16.57 -27.62
C VAL A 869 27.12 16.60 -26.12
N VAL A 870 26.53 15.51 -25.62
CA VAL A 870 26.26 15.33 -24.20
C VAL A 870 27.58 15.01 -23.48
N PRO A 871 27.97 15.75 -22.43
CA PRO A 871 29.19 15.45 -21.71
C PRO A 871 29.14 14.02 -21.11
N PRO A 872 30.25 13.27 -21.17
CA PRO A 872 30.26 11.85 -20.82
C PRO A 872 30.21 11.62 -19.30
N ASN A 873 30.65 12.61 -18.51
CA ASN A 873 30.78 12.50 -17.07
C ASN A 873 29.62 13.21 -16.35
N GLY A 874 29.19 12.65 -15.24
CA GLY A 874 28.06 13.17 -14.47
C GLY A 874 27.48 12.15 -13.53
N PHE A 875 26.37 12.54 -12.91
CA PHE A 875 25.57 11.73 -12.01
C PHE A 875 24.22 12.42 -11.84
N ALA A 876 23.26 11.76 -11.19
CA ALA A 876 22.04 12.40 -10.73
C ALA A 876 21.98 12.44 -9.21
N ILE A 877 21.18 13.37 -8.69
CA ILE A 877 20.86 13.45 -7.27
C ILE A 877 19.35 13.36 -7.13
N ARG A 878 18.87 12.50 -6.24
CA ARG A 878 17.47 12.47 -5.84
C ARG A 878 17.23 13.42 -4.68
N LEU A 879 16.25 14.30 -4.87
CA LEU A 879 15.79 15.28 -3.90
C LEU A 879 14.35 15.00 -3.52
N MET A 880 13.98 15.31 -2.28
CA MET A 880 12.60 15.22 -1.78
C MET A 880 12.22 16.51 -1.06
N GLU A 881 11.12 17.15 -1.46
CA GLU A 881 10.46 18.19 -0.67
C GLU A 881 9.62 17.54 0.44
N THR A 882 9.66 18.09 1.65
CA THR A 882 9.21 17.38 2.86
C THR A 882 8.11 18.09 3.64
N GLU A 883 7.82 19.37 3.35
CA GLU A 883 6.91 20.20 4.16
C GLU A 883 5.64 20.61 3.39
N GLY A 884 5.45 20.12 2.16
CA GLY A 884 4.31 20.48 1.32
C GLY A 884 4.40 21.89 0.76
N MET A 885 5.61 22.39 0.53
CA MET A 885 5.87 23.77 0.10
C MET A 885 6.55 23.85 -1.27
N HIS A 886 5.86 24.44 -2.24
CA HIS A 886 6.47 24.82 -3.52
C HIS A 886 7.55 25.90 -3.36
N ARG A 887 8.77 25.63 -3.84
CA ARG A 887 9.95 26.51 -3.74
C ARG A 887 10.96 26.26 -4.86
N THR A 888 11.59 27.33 -5.33
CA THR A 888 12.83 27.23 -6.12
C THR A 888 14.03 26.99 -5.21
N VAL A 889 14.68 25.85 -5.39
CA VAL A 889 15.85 25.37 -4.64
C VAL A 889 17.12 25.66 -5.45
N ARG A 890 18.16 26.14 -4.78
CA ARG A 890 19.51 26.23 -5.34
C ARG A 890 20.33 25.05 -4.87
N LEU A 891 20.74 24.20 -5.81
CA LEU A 891 21.73 23.15 -5.59
C LEU A 891 23.09 23.66 -6.03
N ARG A 892 23.99 23.90 -5.08
CA ARG A 892 25.37 24.27 -5.35
C ARG A 892 26.25 23.02 -5.38
N CYS A 893 27.10 22.91 -6.39
CA CYS A 893 27.95 21.76 -6.64
C CYS A 893 29.43 22.08 -6.46
N PHE A 894 30.22 21.08 -6.06
CA PHE A 894 31.68 21.19 -5.93
C PHE A 894 32.41 21.43 -7.27
N ARG A 895 31.73 21.22 -8.40
CA ARG A 895 32.17 21.56 -9.77
C ARG A 895 31.04 22.29 -10.49
N THR A 896 31.39 23.18 -11.41
CA THR A 896 30.43 23.85 -12.30
C THR A 896 29.84 22.84 -13.28
N PRO A 897 28.53 22.56 -13.25
CA PRO A 897 27.90 21.70 -14.24
C PRO A 897 27.84 22.40 -15.61
N LEU A 898 27.91 21.62 -16.69
CA LEU A 898 27.73 22.08 -18.07
C LEU A 898 26.29 21.93 -18.55
N SER A 899 25.59 20.90 -18.07
CA SER A 899 24.17 20.71 -18.30
C SER A 899 23.51 20.12 -17.06
N ALA A 900 22.22 20.42 -16.90
CA ALA A 900 21.41 19.94 -15.80
C ALA A 900 19.99 19.71 -16.28
N ARG A 901 19.39 18.58 -15.93
CA ARG A 901 17.99 18.25 -16.25
C ARG A 901 17.31 17.55 -15.09
N GLN A 902 16.02 17.75 -14.96
CA GLN A 902 15.16 16.90 -14.17
C GLN A 902 14.69 15.73 -15.03
N ARG A 903 14.77 14.51 -14.50
CA ARG A 903 14.35 13.29 -15.21
C ARG A 903 13.33 12.50 -14.40
N ASN A 904 12.52 11.70 -15.09
CA ASN A 904 11.74 10.65 -14.44
C ASN A 904 12.64 9.47 -14.05
N PHE A 905 12.07 8.43 -13.43
CA PHE A 905 12.85 7.28 -12.97
C PHE A 905 13.25 6.33 -14.12
N GLU A 906 12.76 6.55 -15.33
CA GLU A 906 13.16 5.84 -16.55
C GLU A 906 14.25 6.59 -17.35
N GLY A 907 14.60 7.81 -16.96
CA GLY A 907 15.66 8.62 -17.58
C GLY A 907 15.18 9.64 -18.61
N GLU A 908 13.87 9.75 -18.83
CA GLU A 908 13.26 10.75 -19.71
C GLU A 908 13.33 12.14 -19.10
N THR A 909 13.64 13.14 -19.92
CA THR A 909 13.73 14.53 -19.46
C THR A 909 12.33 15.07 -19.17
N ILE A 910 12.09 15.48 -17.93
CA ILE A 910 10.90 16.23 -17.52
C ILE A 910 11.11 17.73 -17.83
N ALA A 911 12.28 18.26 -17.45
CA ALA A 911 12.62 19.66 -17.66
C ALA A 911 14.14 19.85 -17.76
N GLU A 912 14.58 20.77 -18.61
CA GLU A 912 15.95 21.29 -18.59
C GLU A 912 16.07 22.34 -17.46
N LEU A 913 17.19 22.33 -16.73
CA LEU A 913 17.38 23.16 -15.55
C LEU A 913 18.39 24.28 -15.82
N GLN A 914 18.13 25.44 -15.22
CA GLN A 914 19.00 26.61 -15.37
C GLN A 914 20.26 26.47 -14.49
N ILE A 915 21.42 26.80 -15.06
CA ILE A 915 22.71 26.83 -14.36
C ILE A 915 23.17 28.28 -14.17
N GLU A 916 23.53 28.64 -12.94
CA GLU A 916 24.10 29.93 -12.54
C GLU A 916 25.46 29.71 -11.85
N GLY A 917 26.55 29.71 -12.62
CA GLY A 917 27.88 29.45 -12.07
C GLY A 917 28.01 28.00 -11.60
N ASP A 918 28.27 27.79 -10.31
CA ASP A 918 28.32 26.46 -9.68
C ASP A 918 26.96 25.99 -9.11
N CYS A 919 25.88 26.72 -9.40
CA CYS A 919 24.54 26.45 -8.90
C CYS A 919 23.58 26.00 -10.00
N VAL A 920 22.66 25.11 -9.65
CA VAL A 920 21.53 24.66 -10.48
C VAL A 920 20.23 25.10 -9.79
N LEU A 921 19.33 25.72 -10.55
CA LEU A 921 18.02 26.15 -10.06
C LEU A 921 17.00 25.04 -10.34
N ILE A 922 16.32 24.57 -9.30
CA ILE A 922 15.35 23.49 -9.37
C ILE A 922 14.04 24.03 -8.81
N ASP A 923 12.98 24.02 -9.59
CA ASP A 923 11.67 24.46 -9.12
C ASP A 923 10.90 23.24 -8.60
N MET A 924 10.80 23.11 -7.27
CA MET A 924 10.16 21.96 -6.64
C MET A 924 8.74 22.30 -6.22
N THR A 925 7.80 21.46 -6.61
CA THR A 925 6.42 21.42 -6.12
C THR A 925 6.35 20.81 -4.72
N SER A 926 5.18 20.95 -4.07
CA SER A 926 4.93 20.41 -2.74
C SER A 926 5.16 18.90 -2.71
N TYR A 927 5.88 18.36 -1.73
CA TYR A 927 6.17 16.92 -1.59
C TYR A 927 6.83 16.23 -2.80
N GLU A 928 7.42 16.98 -3.72
CA GLU A 928 7.99 16.42 -4.96
C GLU A 928 9.24 15.58 -4.71
N ILE A 929 9.33 14.43 -5.38
CA ILE A 929 10.55 13.62 -5.52
C ILE A 929 11.19 13.90 -6.88
N ALA A 930 12.35 14.55 -6.92
CA ALA A 930 12.99 14.96 -8.17
C ALA A 930 14.37 14.30 -8.36
N ASP A 931 14.59 13.65 -9.51
CA ASP A 931 15.91 13.20 -9.95
C ASP A 931 16.56 14.29 -10.82
N VAL A 932 17.59 14.92 -10.29
CA VAL A 932 18.34 16.01 -10.94
C VAL A 932 19.64 15.47 -11.50
N GLU A 933 19.72 15.29 -12.81
CA GLU A 933 20.91 14.85 -13.52
C GLU A 933 21.83 16.04 -13.83
N LEU A 934 23.10 15.91 -13.49
CA LEU A 934 24.15 16.92 -13.68
C LEU A 934 25.29 16.33 -14.50
N ARG A 935 25.77 17.08 -15.50
CA ARG A 935 26.90 16.66 -16.34
C ARG A 935 28.05 17.67 -16.29
N TYR A 936 29.27 17.15 -16.39
CA TYR A 936 30.52 17.89 -16.28
C TYR A 936 31.47 17.50 -17.43
N GLU A 937 32.54 18.27 -17.62
CA GLU A 937 33.60 17.94 -18.59
C GLU A 937 34.22 16.54 -18.42
#